data_AF-A0A357R0M9-F1
#
_entry.id   AF-A0A357R0M9-F1
#
_cell.length_a   1.000
_cell.length_b   1.000
_cell.length_c   1.000
_cell.angle_alpha   90.00
_cell.angle_beta   90.00
_cell.angle_gamma   90.00
#
_symmetry.space_group_name_H-M   'P 1'
#
loop_
_entity.id
_entity.type
_entity.pdbx_description
1 polymer ?
#
loop_
_entity_poly.entity_id
_entity_poly.type
_entity_poly.pdbx_seq_one_letter_code
_entity_poly.pdbx_strand_id
1 'polypeptide(L)'
;MKFLKSILASILFMSFLPVSVNAETVLTCAVNDYSIQSINQEGQWTVLGCAANLSDAKKIMNDSLAQYPDLVITHNASRSPLKIVATNRGIVTSYPQRTGTSTSNSSTMDIFRNNNFSGDTTYVPAYVDMAYVDTLSFDIGTGRGVVQTEISGFKGFTQILQLDIIPLIYVEKNWLISLGGRTFAEENNTSGTKEAVRSVVARMNEYRVAVNSTYKVNEITHATWNARTGSFASYTYGLAPEWLPVGTYYSWDSIHFFYDKAMKEPVLNGEKVGQYYNYYQYLPVRSASLYDGKVLDDYMKALGYTEKATVFPRTSSTQTAMHEVGGQFVSAQNIYGINSLLMFALAIHESGAGTSRLAIEKNNLFGWGAIDSNPSDAHMFESIEKSIYEHAGINLRGFISVENWRYFGVILGNKNNGMNTKYASDPYWGHKIAGWAYRIDRYNNFQDFNKYQIGIIEDNRVPHIKPTMDANSTTLHTIAERTQQRVMLINSIHTMNGKQWVQIMSSQPITPDGVVIRLNSHLAIDNPLRTTGQLIQYTWYSSVGYIQTDQLNIIYAGDGIHKIPRVYNAKEFEKPVISDTDAMVISSGKLTFNGYGIKPGVSIPYTTNVSFKLLVSTNNQIAKSYSLSQGLINPSLTTNFGSGQFEYDGATYQASNIDLTSLPVGTYTLSMEGVANTLAQPTVFAYPLTTSKTLPTLSVFNKRSYEFKKLENQSIQLIITATDSNDTDPVTNPDPEPEPEPEPEPVILKGDVNGDGRITITDMVILHLALSGLEDINKYKLLNSDMNDDNRITVTDLVILHLLLSGIEN
;
A
#
# COMPACT_ATOMS: atom_id res chain seq x y z
N MET A 1 13.47 -7.93 63.68
CA MET A 1 13.60 -8.63 64.98
C MET A 1 13.78 -10.11 64.71
N LYS A 2 14.82 -10.71 65.32
CA LYS A 2 15.17 -12.14 65.31
C LYS A 2 14.20 -12.96 66.19
N PHE A 3 14.29 -14.30 66.03
CA PHE A 3 13.97 -15.44 66.93
C PHE A 3 12.97 -16.41 66.27
N LEU A 4 13.33 -17.59 65.73
CA LEU A 4 14.10 -18.78 66.17
C LEU A 4 13.27 -19.81 66.99
N LYS A 5 12.95 -20.94 66.30
CA LYS A 5 12.85 -22.36 66.72
C LYS A 5 12.10 -22.75 68.01
N SER A 6 11.19 -23.73 67.90
CA SER A 6 11.45 -25.09 68.40
C SER A 6 10.57 -26.16 67.75
N ILE A 7 11.17 -27.34 67.56
CA ILE A 7 10.59 -28.61 67.14
C ILE A 7 10.09 -29.36 68.38
N LEU A 8 8.98 -30.09 68.31
CA LEU A 8 8.83 -31.33 69.06
C LEU A 8 8.00 -32.34 68.26
N ALA A 9 8.58 -33.52 68.09
CA ALA A 9 8.00 -34.68 67.43
C ALA A 9 6.96 -35.36 68.33
N SER A 10 5.91 -35.89 67.71
CA SER A 10 5.10 -36.96 68.29
C SER A 10 4.65 -37.88 67.15
N ILE A 11 5.29 -39.05 67.13
CA ILE A 11 5.04 -40.16 66.24
C ILE A 11 3.74 -40.83 66.70
N LEU A 12 2.69 -40.77 65.89
CA LEU A 12 1.51 -41.60 66.05
C LEU A 12 1.57 -42.71 64.99
N PHE A 13 1.94 -43.91 65.42
CA PHE A 13 1.85 -45.13 64.61
C PHE A 13 0.37 -45.47 64.43
N MET A 14 -0.23 -44.99 63.35
CA MET A 14 -1.53 -45.47 62.89
C MET A 14 -1.26 -46.66 61.95
N SER A 15 -1.63 -47.85 62.41
CA SER A 15 -1.61 -49.08 61.63
C SER A 15 -2.56 -48.94 60.44
N PHE A 16 -2.03 -48.53 59.29
CA PHE A 16 -2.73 -48.72 58.03
C PHE A 16 -2.67 -50.20 57.69
N LEU A 17 -3.84 -50.85 57.74
CA LEU A 17 -4.08 -52.09 57.02
C LEU A 17 -3.61 -51.90 55.57
N PRO A 18 -2.99 -52.91 54.92
CA PRO A 18 -2.70 -52.81 53.50
C PRO A 18 -4.04 -52.68 52.77
N VAL A 19 -4.37 -51.47 52.33
CA VAL A 19 -5.36 -51.30 51.28
C VAL A 19 -4.75 -52.00 50.07
N SER A 20 -5.36 -53.10 49.67
CA SER A 20 -5.10 -53.72 48.38
C SER A 20 -5.31 -52.63 47.33
N VAL A 21 -4.21 -52.12 46.77
CA VAL A 21 -4.23 -51.33 45.56
C VAL A 21 -4.76 -52.26 44.49
N ASN A 22 -6.07 -52.20 44.25
CA ASN A 22 -6.64 -52.76 43.03
C ASN A 22 -5.89 -52.07 41.90
N ALA A 23 -5.17 -52.86 41.10
CA ALA A 23 -4.59 -52.38 39.86
C ALA A 23 -5.70 -51.66 39.10
N GLU A 24 -5.55 -50.33 38.94
CA GLU A 24 -6.42 -49.58 38.05
C GLU A 24 -6.41 -50.29 36.71
N THR A 25 -7.57 -50.77 36.29
CA THR A 25 -7.73 -51.34 34.96
C THR A 25 -7.47 -50.19 33.99
N VAL A 26 -6.30 -50.22 33.34
CA VAL A 26 -5.96 -49.25 32.31
C VAL A 26 -7.04 -49.33 31.24
N LEU A 27 -7.82 -48.26 31.08
CA LEU A 27 -8.86 -48.18 30.07
C LEU A 27 -8.22 -48.32 28.68
N THR A 28 -8.55 -49.38 27.96
CA THR A 28 -8.10 -49.62 26.58
C THR A 28 -9.28 -49.54 25.62
N CYS A 29 -9.19 -48.67 24.62
CA CYS A 29 -10.21 -48.57 23.58
C CYS A 29 -10.08 -49.68 22.52
N ALA A 30 -11.19 -50.05 21.88
CA ALA A 30 -11.15 -50.95 20.74
C ALA A 30 -10.39 -50.33 19.56
N VAL A 31 -9.85 -51.17 18.68
CA VAL A 31 -9.02 -50.73 17.54
C VAL A 31 -9.74 -49.74 16.60
N ASN A 32 -11.07 -49.84 16.50
CA ASN A 32 -11.91 -49.01 15.66
C ASN A 32 -12.57 -47.84 16.42
N ASP A 33 -12.30 -47.70 17.72
CA ASP A 33 -12.83 -46.61 18.52
C ASP A 33 -11.83 -45.45 18.55
N TYR A 34 -12.37 -44.24 18.64
CA TYR A 34 -11.62 -43.06 19.00
C TYR A 34 -11.24 -43.15 20.49
N SER A 35 -9.98 -42.88 20.82
CA SER A 35 -9.50 -42.80 22.20
C SER A 35 -9.27 -41.34 22.57
N ILE A 36 -9.94 -40.90 23.64
CA ILE A 36 -9.85 -39.56 24.21
C ILE A 36 -8.84 -39.63 25.35
N GLN A 37 -7.80 -38.82 25.31
CA GLN A 37 -6.68 -38.91 26.24
C GLN A 37 -6.26 -37.53 26.75
N SER A 38 -5.85 -37.44 28.01
CA SER A 38 -5.18 -36.26 28.57
C SER A 38 -3.66 -36.41 28.52
N ILE A 39 -2.95 -35.29 28.36
CA ILE A 39 -1.50 -35.20 28.49
C ILE A 39 -1.20 -34.33 29.71
N ASN A 40 -0.56 -34.90 30.74
CA ASN A 40 -0.21 -34.13 31.93
C ASN A 40 1.09 -33.31 31.73
N GLN A 41 1.47 -32.54 32.75
CA GLN A 41 2.62 -31.64 32.69
C GLN A 41 3.97 -32.38 32.67
N GLU A 42 3.98 -33.69 32.93
CA GLU A 42 5.12 -34.60 32.87
C GLU A 42 5.20 -35.37 31.54
N GLY A 43 4.22 -35.19 30.64
CA GLY A 43 4.17 -35.82 29.32
C GLY A 43 3.57 -37.22 29.31
N GLN A 44 2.90 -37.61 30.40
CA GLN A 44 2.20 -38.90 30.50
C GLN A 44 0.80 -38.78 29.90
N TRP A 45 0.43 -39.80 29.13
CA TRP A 45 -0.87 -39.91 28.49
C TRP A 45 -1.80 -40.80 29.33
N THR A 46 -3.05 -40.38 29.48
CA THR A 46 -4.07 -41.14 30.21
C THR A 46 -5.34 -41.21 29.41
N VAL A 47 -5.85 -42.41 29.14
CA VAL A 47 -7.11 -42.62 28.43
C VAL A 47 -8.28 -42.28 29.35
N LEU A 48 -9.10 -41.31 28.93
CA LEU A 48 -10.28 -40.84 29.67
C LEU A 48 -11.57 -41.48 29.19
N GLY A 49 -11.63 -41.88 27.92
CA GLY A 49 -12.83 -42.42 27.31
C GLY A 49 -12.60 -42.96 25.90
N CYS A 50 -13.59 -43.71 25.42
CA CYS A 50 -13.63 -44.25 24.07
C CYS A 50 -14.96 -43.84 23.40
N ALA A 51 -14.93 -43.64 22.09
CA ALA A 51 -16.13 -43.29 21.32
C ALA A 51 -16.12 -43.93 19.94
N ALA A 52 -17.30 -44.30 19.44
CA ALA A 52 -17.45 -44.93 18.12
C ALA A 52 -17.38 -43.93 16.95
N ASN A 53 -17.60 -42.64 17.21
CA ASN A 53 -17.54 -41.58 16.19
C ASN A 53 -16.88 -40.30 16.74
N LEU A 54 -16.41 -39.47 15.81
CA LEU A 54 -15.68 -38.25 16.13
C LEU A 54 -16.52 -37.23 16.92
N SER A 55 -17.83 -37.15 16.68
CA SER A 55 -18.72 -36.21 17.37
C SER A 55 -18.81 -36.54 18.86
N ASP A 56 -19.03 -37.80 19.20
CA ASP A 56 -19.06 -38.26 20.59
C ASP A 56 -17.68 -38.12 21.25
N ALA A 57 -16.60 -38.40 20.52
CA ALA A 57 -15.25 -38.19 21.02
C ALA A 57 -14.99 -36.71 21.38
N LYS A 58 -15.42 -35.77 20.52
CA LYS A 58 -15.30 -34.33 20.77
C LYS A 58 -16.17 -33.87 21.94
N LYS A 59 -17.35 -34.48 22.11
CA LYS A 59 -18.20 -34.23 23.29
C LYS A 59 -17.49 -34.63 24.57
N ILE A 60 -16.95 -35.85 24.66
CA ILE A 60 -16.19 -36.34 25.82
C ILE A 60 -14.99 -35.44 26.10
N MET A 61 -14.25 -35.04 25.06
CA MET A 61 -13.13 -34.10 25.17
C MET A 61 -13.59 -32.77 25.78
N ASN A 62 -14.67 -32.17 25.27
CA ASN A 62 -15.18 -30.89 25.77
C ASN A 62 -15.67 -30.99 27.22
N ASP A 63 -16.38 -32.06 27.58
CA ASP A 63 -16.86 -32.32 28.94
C ASP A 63 -15.68 -32.49 29.93
N SER A 64 -14.50 -32.89 29.44
CA SER A 64 -13.29 -33.11 30.25
C SER A 64 -12.41 -31.86 30.43
N LEU A 65 -12.67 -30.77 29.71
CA LEU A 65 -11.80 -29.58 29.67
C LEU A 65 -11.63 -28.89 31.03
N ALA A 66 -12.63 -28.96 31.90
CA ALA A 66 -12.57 -28.35 33.23
C ALA A 66 -11.51 -29.01 34.13
N GLN A 67 -11.23 -30.30 33.91
CA GLN A 67 -10.26 -31.08 34.71
C GLN A 67 -8.93 -31.26 33.99
N TYR A 68 -8.94 -31.34 32.66
CA TYR A 68 -7.77 -31.64 31.84
C TYR A 68 -7.58 -30.56 30.77
N PRO A 69 -6.56 -29.70 30.90
CA PRO A 69 -6.35 -28.57 29.98
C PRO A 69 -5.74 -28.97 28.64
N ASP A 70 -5.12 -30.15 28.55
CA ASP A 70 -4.41 -30.62 27.36
C ASP A 70 -4.93 -32.02 26.98
N LEU A 71 -5.79 -32.05 25.95
CA LEU A 71 -6.55 -33.22 25.53
C LEU A 71 -6.29 -33.51 24.05
N VAL A 72 -6.31 -34.80 23.73
CA VAL A 72 -6.17 -35.32 22.36
C VAL A 72 -7.20 -36.40 22.10
N ILE A 73 -7.63 -36.46 20.84
CA ILE A 73 -8.39 -37.58 20.29
C ILE A 73 -7.46 -38.30 19.33
N THR A 74 -7.29 -39.60 19.54
CA THR A 74 -6.49 -40.48 18.69
C THR A 74 -7.33 -41.55 18.02
N HIS A 75 -6.91 -42.00 16.84
CA HIS A 75 -7.51 -43.14 16.15
C HIS A 75 -6.45 -43.88 15.31
N ASN A 76 -6.50 -45.23 15.28
CA ASN A 76 -5.47 -46.04 14.63
C ASN A 76 -5.32 -45.78 13.10
N ALA A 77 -6.42 -45.41 12.45
CA ALA A 77 -6.45 -45.03 11.03
C ALA A 77 -5.71 -43.72 10.70
N SER A 78 -5.37 -42.90 11.70
CA SER A 78 -4.56 -41.70 11.47
C SER A 78 -3.17 -42.09 10.97
N ARG A 79 -2.68 -41.39 9.96
CA ARG A 79 -1.33 -41.60 9.39
C ARG A 79 -0.24 -40.86 10.15
N SER A 80 -0.61 -40.00 11.10
CA SER A 80 0.35 -39.38 12.01
C SER A 80 0.99 -40.45 12.92
N PRO A 81 2.29 -40.34 13.28
CA PRO A 81 2.95 -41.32 14.15
C PRO A 81 2.28 -41.45 15.52
N LEU A 82 1.79 -40.34 16.09
CA LEU A 82 1.08 -40.31 17.38
C LEU A 82 -0.42 -40.58 17.26
N LYS A 83 -0.92 -40.89 16.05
CA LYS A 83 -2.32 -41.23 15.79
C LYS A 83 -3.33 -40.15 16.17
N ILE A 84 -2.88 -38.91 16.38
CA ILE A 84 -3.73 -37.78 16.72
C ILE A 84 -4.64 -37.45 15.54
N VAL A 85 -5.91 -37.22 15.83
CA VAL A 85 -6.97 -36.80 14.89
C VAL A 85 -7.52 -35.43 15.28
N ALA A 86 -7.55 -35.09 16.57
CA ALA A 86 -7.94 -33.78 17.07
C ALA A 86 -7.25 -33.48 18.41
N THR A 87 -7.20 -32.20 18.78
CA THR A 87 -6.75 -31.74 20.09
C THR A 87 -7.58 -30.51 20.48
N ASN A 88 -7.74 -30.23 21.78
CA ASN A 88 -8.47 -29.03 22.21
C ASN A 88 -7.66 -27.74 22.00
N ARG A 89 -6.32 -27.83 21.95
CA ARG A 89 -5.41 -26.71 21.69
C ARG A 89 -4.14 -27.22 21.02
N GLY A 90 -3.78 -26.65 19.89
CA GLY A 90 -2.61 -27.11 19.14
C GLY A 90 -2.26 -26.24 17.94
N ILE A 91 -1.27 -26.73 17.22
CA ILE A 91 -0.89 -26.25 15.90
C ILE A 91 -0.89 -27.44 14.94
N VAL A 92 -0.81 -27.18 13.65
CA VAL A 92 -0.54 -28.22 12.65
C VAL A 92 0.75 -27.91 11.90
N THR A 93 1.46 -28.93 11.45
CA THR A 93 2.53 -28.77 10.45
C THR A 93 2.10 -29.38 9.12
N SER A 94 2.39 -28.70 8.01
CA SER A 94 2.15 -29.23 6.68
C SER A 94 3.06 -30.44 6.39
N TYR A 95 2.48 -31.45 5.76
CA TYR A 95 3.13 -32.69 5.31
C TYR A 95 2.44 -33.24 4.04
N PRO A 96 2.54 -32.51 2.90
CA PRO A 96 1.86 -32.85 1.66
C PRO A 96 2.27 -34.21 1.06
N GLN A 97 3.41 -34.78 1.47
CA GLN A 97 3.96 -36.03 0.95
C GLN A 97 3.06 -37.25 1.14
N ARG A 98 2.07 -37.20 2.04
CA ARG A 98 1.07 -38.27 2.26
C ARG A 98 -0.02 -38.33 1.18
N THR A 99 -0.10 -37.34 0.30
CA THR A 99 -1.05 -37.29 -0.82
C THR A 99 -0.34 -36.90 -2.11
N GLY A 100 -0.64 -37.54 -3.24
CA GLY A 100 -0.06 -37.18 -4.54
C GLY A 100 0.04 -38.34 -5.51
N THR A 101 0.78 -38.16 -6.61
CA THR A 101 1.17 -39.23 -7.54
C THR A 101 2.36 -40.02 -6.97
N SER A 102 2.74 -41.12 -7.62
CA SER A 102 3.70 -42.16 -7.17
C SER A 102 5.14 -41.74 -6.79
N THR A 103 5.43 -40.43 -6.67
CA THR A 103 6.74 -39.88 -6.26
C THR A 103 6.66 -39.24 -4.88
N SER A 104 7.71 -39.35 -4.07
CA SER A 104 7.82 -38.77 -2.71
C SER A 104 7.90 -37.24 -2.67
N ASN A 105 7.53 -36.56 -3.76
CA ASN A 105 7.95 -35.19 -4.08
C ASN A 105 6.84 -34.14 -3.99
N SER A 106 5.67 -34.46 -3.42
CA SER A 106 4.65 -33.42 -3.18
C SER A 106 5.25 -32.33 -2.28
N SER A 107 5.47 -31.15 -2.84
CA SER A 107 6.21 -30.05 -2.21
C SER A 107 5.31 -29.03 -1.51
N THR A 108 4.01 -29.02 -1.85
CA THR A 108 3.04 -28.03 -1.38
C THR A 108 1.71 -28.65 -0.97
N MET A 109 1.01 -27.99 -0.05
CA MET A 109 -0.31 -28.36 0.45
C MET A 109 -1.29 -27.22 0.18
N ASP A 110 -2.42 -27.53 -0.45
CA ASP A 110 -3.49 -26.57 -0.68
C ASP A 110 -4.36 -26.36 0.57
N ILE A 111 -4.88 -25.14 0.72
CA ILE A 111 -5.83 -24.73 1.74
C ILE A 111 -6.98 -24.01 1.02
N PHE A 112 -8.19 -24.52 1.21
CA PHE A 112 -9.40 -24.11 0.50
C PHE A 112 -10.30 -23.24 1.39
N ARG A 113 -11.01 -22.27 0.83
CA ARG A 113 -12.02 -21.50 1.58
C ARG A 113 -13.18 -22.37 2.05
N ASN A 114 -13.56 -23.40 1.30
CA ASN A 114 -14.70 -24.25 1.62
C ASN A 114 -14.25 -25.65 2.08
N ASN A 115 -14.98 -26.22 3.04
CA ASN A 115 -14.67 -27.52 3.66
C ASN A 115 -14.83 -28.73 2.72
N ASN A 116 -15.45 -28.54 1.56
CA ASN A 116 -15.55 -29.53 0.48
C ASN A 116 -14.38 -29.43 -0.53
N PHE A 117 -13.30 -28.71 -0.17
CA PHE A 117 -12.13 -28.47 -1.01
C PHE A 117 -12.47 -27.76 -2.33
N SER A 118 -13.33 -26.75 -2.25
CA SER A 118 -13.71 -25.89 -3.38
C SER A 118 -13.52 -24.40 -3.06
N GLY A 119 -13.77 -23.54 -4.04
CA GLY A 119 -13.65 -22.09 -3.91
C GLY A 119 -12.21 -21.60 -4.03
N ASP A 120 -11.94 -20.42 -3.48
CA ASP A 120 -10.60 -19.86 -3.48
C ASP A 120 -9.63 -20.68 -2.65
N THR A 121 -8.38 -20.66 -3.07
CA THR A 121 -7.32 -21.45 -2.45
C THR A 121 -6.07 -20.63 -2.21
N THR A 122 -5.28 -21.06 -1.25
CA THR A 122 -3.86 -20.77 -1.21
C THR A 122 -3.09 -22.07 -1.00
N TYR A 123 -1.76 -22.00 -0.97
CA TYR A 123 -0.90 -23.17 -0.83
C TYR A 123 0.33 -22.81 0.00
N VAL A 124 0.87 -23.80 0.72
CA VAL A 124 2.05 -23.67 1.58
C VAL A 124 3.07 -24.77 1.28
N PRO A 125 4.38 -24.56 1.52
CA PRO A 125 5.35 -25.63 1.36
C PRO A 125 5.19 -26.67 2.48
N ALA A 126 5.87 -27.80 2.34
CA ALA A 126 5.98 -28.77 3.42
C ALA A 126 6.68 -28.20 4.66
N TYR A 127 6.33 -28.72 5.83
CA TYR A 127 6.98 -28.49 7.12
C TYR A 127 6.81 -27.09 7.72
N VAL A 128 5.77 -26.36 7.35
CA VAL A 128 5.41 -25.09 8.00
C VAL A 128 4.33 -25.30 9.03
N ASP A 129 4.45 -24.60 10.16
CA ASP A 129 3.42 -24.54 11.18
C ASP A 129 2.27 -23.61 10.79
N MET A 130 1.07 -23.96 11.22
CA MET A 130 -0.17 -23.24 11.00
C MET A 130 -1.06 -23.42 12.24
N ALA A 131 -2.03 -22.53 12.43
CA ALA A 131 -2.99 -22.66 13.53
C ALA A 131 -3.84 -23.92 13.33
N TYR A 132 -3.99 -24.74 14.38
CA TYR A 132 -5.05 -25.73 14.41
C TYR A 132 -6.33 -25.05 14.89
N VAL A 133 -7.41 -25.12 14.09
CA VAL A 133 -8.72 -24.61 14.51
C VAL A 133 -9.62 -25.76 14.93
N ASP A 134 -9.86 -26.72 14.04
CA ASP A 134 -10.71 -27.87 14.34
C ASP A 134 -10.51 -29.03 13.34
N THR A 135 -10.85 -30.25 13.75
CA THR A 135 -11.07 -31.39 12.86
C THR A 135 -12.57 -31.59 12.69
N LEU A 136 -13.08 -31.30 11.48
CA LEU A 136 -14.51 -31.33 11.18
C LEU A 136 -14.99 -32.74 10.84
N SER A 137 -14.15 -33.54 10.19
CA SER A 137 -14.50 -34.90 9.80
C SER A 137 -13.27 -35.79 9.76
N PHE A 138 -13.48 -37.08 10.01
CA PHE A 138 -12.46 -38.12 9.89
C PHE A 138 -13.14 -39.44 9.48
N ASP A 139 -12.67 -40.01 8.39
CA ASP A 139 -13.10 -41.29 7.85
C ASP A 139 -12.10 -42.37 8.29
N ILE A 140 -12.56 -43.28 9.14
CA ILE A 140 -11.74 -44.36 9.71
C ILE A 140 -11.33 -45.41 8.67
N GLY A 141 -12.06 -45.54 7.57
CA GLY A 141 -11.75 -46.49 6.50
C GLY A 141 -10.62 -46.00 5.59
N THR A 142 -10.53 -44.69 5.38
CA THR A 142 -9.54 -44.09 4.46
C THR A 142 -8.45 -43.28 5.15
N GLY A 143 -8.64 -42.91 6.43
CA GLY A 143 -7.78 -41.97 7.15
C GLY A 143 -7.88 -40.52 6.64
N ARG A 144 -8.87 -40.23 5.77
CA ARG A 144 -9.13 -38.89 5.24
C ARG A 144 -10.01 -38.10 6.18
N GLY A 145 -10.00 -36.78 6.03
CA GLY A 145 -10.76 -35.90 6.90
C GLY A 145 -10.51 -34.44 6.57
N VAL A 146 -11.32 -33.57 7.13
CA VAL A 146 -11.24 -32.12 6.94
C VAL A 146 -10.72 -31.47 8.21
N VAL A 147 -9.62 -30.73 8.10
CA VAL A 147 -9.06 -29.90 9.17
C VAL A 147 -9.20 -28.43 8.78
N GLN A 148 -9.74 -27.64 9.69
CA GLN A 148 -9.73 -26.18 9.60
C GLN A 148 -8.42 -25.64 10.18
N THR A 149 -7.77 -24.75 9.44
CA THR A 149 -6.46 -24.18 9.76
C THR A 149 -6.41 -22.69 9.43
N GLU A 150 -5.45 -21.99 10.00
CA GLU A 150 -5.11 -20.61 9.65
C GLU A 150 -3.62 -20.44 9.43
N ILE A 151 -3.24 -19.78 8.34
CA ILE A 151 -1.85 -19.43 8.07
C ILE A 151 -1.77 -18.07 7.38
N SER A 152 -0.97 -17.16 7.94
CA SER A 152 -0.73 -15.84 7.36
C SER A 152 -2.07 -15.14 7.00
N GLY A 153 -3.02 -15.22 7.93
CA GLY A 153 -4.38 -14.66 7.88
C GLY A 153 -5.39 -15.47 7.06
N PHE A 154 -4.96 -16.46 6.27
CA PHE A 154 -5.88 -17.27 5.48
C PHE A 154 -6.47 -18.39 6.33
N LYS A 155 -7.73 -18.20 6.75
CA LYS A 155 -8.55 -19.25 7.37
C LYS A 155 -9.18 -20.13 6.29
N GLY A 156 -8.96 -21.44 6.38
CA GLY A 156 -9.48 -22.38 5.41
C GLY A 156 -9.38 -23.84 5.84
N PHE A 157 -9.53 -24.74 4.89
CA PHE A 157 -9.70 -26.17 5.10
C PHE A 157 -8.71 -26.97 4.25
N THR A 158 -8.16 -28.02 4.82
CA THR A 158 -7.26 -28.94 4.13
C THR A 158 -7.47 -30.39 4.59
N GLN A 159 -6.83 -31.34 3.92
CA GLN A 159 -6.94 -32.74 4.29
C GLN A 159 -6.05 -33.07 5.48
N ILE A 160 -6.60 -33.79 6.47
CA ILE A 160 -5.81 -34.28 7.62
C ILE A 160 -4.63 -35.17 7.17
N LEU A 161 -4.77 -35.84 6.02
CA LEU A 161 -3.67 -36.62 5.44
C LEU A 161 -2.46 -35.77 5.15
N GLN A 162 -2.61 -34.48 4.83
CA GLN A 162 -1.51 -33.62 4.42
C GLN A 162 -0.86 -32.87 5.59
N LEU A 163 -1.13 -33.25 6.85
CA LEU A 163 -0.59 -32.55 8.02
C LEU A 163 -0.38 -33.47 9.21
N ASP A 164 0.36 -32.98 10.21
CA ASP A 164 0.39 -33.54 11.56
C ASP A 164 -0.12 -32.51 12.57
N ILE A 165 -0.97 -32.96 13.49
CA ILE A 165 -1.48 -32.15 14.61
C ILE A 165 -0.50 -32.26 15.77
N ILE A 166 -0.11 -31.11 16.32
CA ILE A 166 0.82 -30.98 17.44
C ILE A 166 0.05 -30.33 18.60
N PRO A 167 -0.25 -31.07 19.69
CA PRO A 167 -0.88 -30.50 20.88
C PRO A 167 0.00 -29.39 21.46
N LEU A 168 -0.62 -28.29 21.88
CA LEU A 168 0.11 -27.06 22.21
C LEU A 168 1.10 -27.25 23.37
N ILE A 169 0.79 -28.16 24.31
CA ILE A 169 1.69 -28.53 25.42
C ILE A 169 3.08 -28.96 24.94
N TYR A 170 3.22 -29.61 23.77
CA TYR A 170 4.54 -29.97 23.22
C TYR A 170 5.36 -28.73 22.85
N VAL A 171 4.69 -27.68 22.34
CA VAL A 171 5.30 -26.40 21.96
C VAL A 171 5.64 -25.57 23.20
N GLU A 172 4.80 -25.62 24.24
CA GLU A 172 5.00 -24.90 25.50
C GLU A 172 6.13 -25.52 26.32
N LYS A 173 6.20 -26.86 26.37
CA LYS A 173 7.20 -27.60 27.14
C LYS A 173 8.50 -27.89 26.38
N ASN A 174 8.56 -27.51 25.10
CA ASN A 174 9.69 -27.79 24.22
C ASN A 174 10.01 -29.28 24.11
N TRP A 175 8.98 -30.15 24.10
CA TRP A 175 9.15 -31.59 24.04
C TRP A 175 9.41 -32.10 22.63
N LEU A 176 10.07 -33.26 22.55
CA LEU A 176 10.18 -34.02 21.32
C LEU A 176 8.81 -34.59 20.94
N ILE A 177 8.45 -34.45 19.67
CA ILE A 177 7.26 -35.05 19.08
C ILE A 177 7.65 -35.81 17.81
N SER A 178 6.99 -36.95 17.58
CA SER A 178 7.18 -37.77 16.38
C SER A 178 6.23 -37.32 15.27
N LEU A 179 6.79 -36.84 14.14
CA LEU A 179 6.07 -36.29 12.99
C LEU A 179 6.48 -37.00 11.68
N GLY A 180 5.70 -36.81 10.63
CA GLY A 180 5.93 -37.37 9.30
C GLY A 180 5.62 -38.87 9.21
N GLY A 181 6.45 -39.63 8.52
CA GLY A 181 6.23 -41.06 8.28
C GLY A 181 5.83 -41.35 6.83
N ARG A 182 5.05 -42.41 6.60
CA ARG A 182 4.87 -42.96 5.24
C ARG A 182 4.30 -41.96 4.24
N THR A 183 5.02 -41.76 3.15
CA THR A 183 4.58 -40.98 1.99
C THR A 183 3.51 -41.73 1.18
N PHE A 184 2.83 -41.05 0.26
CA PHE A 184 1.89 -41.68 -0.68
C PHE A 184 2.56 -42.82 -1.46
N ALA A 185 3.81 -42.63 -1.89
CA ALA A 185 4.55 -43.62 -2.64
C ALA A 185 4.88 -44.86 -1.81
N GLU A 186 5.22 -44.69 -0.54
CA GLU A 186 5.48 -45.81 0.38
C GLU A 186 4.20 -46.58 0.73
N GLU A 187 3.09 -45.88 0.92
CA GLU A 187 1.80 -46.50 1.19
C GLU A 187 1.35 -47.39 0.03
N ASN A 188 1.62 -46.96 -1.21
CA ASN A 188 1.27 -47.70 -2.42
C ASN A 188 2.41 -48.57 -2.96
N ASN A 189 3.50 -48.74 -2.20
CA ASN A 189 4.70 -49.49 -2.60
C ASN A 189 5.30 -49.07 -3.95
N THR A 190 5.19 -47.79 -4.33
CA THR A 190 5.73 -47.23 -5.58
C THR A 190 7.11 -46.59 -5.42
N SER A 191 7.69 -46.58 -4.21
CA SER A 191 9.05 -46.12 -3.91
C SER A 191 9.77 -47.10 -2.98
N GLY A 192 11.07 -47.33 -3.23
CA GLY A 192 11.95 -48.10 -2.34
C GLY A 192 12.59 -47.28 -1.21
N THR A 193 12.45 -45.95 -1.23
CA THR A 193 12.96 -45.07 -0.16
C THR A 193 11.86 -44.82 0.86
N LYS A 194 12.17 -45.04 2.14
CA LYS A 194 11.25 -44.79 3.26
C LYS A 194 11.59 -43.48 3.93
N GLU A 195 10.68 -42.51 3.90
CA GLU A 195 10.78 -41.32 4.73
C GLU A 195 10.57 -41.72 6.20
N ALA A 196 11.62 -41.54 7.00
CA ALA A 196 11.58 -41.91 8.41
C ALA A 196 10.67 -40.97 9.21
N VAL A 197 9.99 -41.52 10.22
CA VAL A 197 9.39 -40.73 11.30
C VAL A 197 10.48 -39.88 11.93
N ARG A 198 10.22 -38.58 12.06
CA ARG A 198 11.17 -37.62 12.63
C ARG A 198 10.76 -37.28 14.05
N SER A 199 11.73 -37.31 14.96
CA SER A 199 11.56 -36.72 16.29
C SER A 199 12.12 -35.30 16.26
N VAL A 200 11.24 -34.32 16.45
CA VAL A 200 11.61 -32.90 16.44
C VAL A 200 11.10 -32.22 17.70
N VAL A 201 11.86 -31.25 18.18
CA VAL A 201 11.42 -30.38 19.27
C VAL A 201 10.45 -29.36 18.69
N ALA A 202 9.17 -29.48 19.06
CA ALA A 202 8.11 -28.65 18.48
C ALA A 202 8.28 -27.16 18.86
N ARG A 203 8.11 -26.28 17.88
CA ARG A 203 8.12 -24.82 18.03
C ARG A 203 6.98 -24.23 17.21
N MET A 204 6.84 -22.91 17.27
CA MET A 204 5.96 -22.15 16.40
C MET A 204 6.64 -20.85 15.99
N ASN A 205 6.15 -20.23 14.94
CA ASN A 205 6.59 -18.91 14.49
C ASN A 205 6.47 -17.88 15.62
N GLU A 206 7.44 -16.96 15.71
CA GLU A 206 7.45 -15.91 16.72
C GLU A 206 7.97 -14.59 16.17
N TYR A 207 7.41 -13.49 16.68
CA TYR A 207 7.81 -12.13 16.36
C TYR A 207 8.59 -11.56 17.54
N ARG A 208 9.72 -10.94 17.27
CA ARG A 208 10.58 -10.33 18.29
C ARG A 208 10.72 -8.85 18.00
N VAL A 209 10.31 -8.01 18.94
CA VAL A 209 10.55 -6.58 18.90
C VAL A 209 11.82 -6.29 19.68
N ALA A 210 12.79 -5.64 19.04
CA ALA A 210 14.05 -5.26 19.65
C ALA A 210 14.48 -3.86 19.21
N VAL A 211 15.24 -3.17 20.06
CA VAL A 211 15.80 -1.85 19.74
C VAL A 211 16.94 -2.01 18.75
N ASN A 212 16.83 -1.40 17.57
CA ASN A 212 17.96 -1.17 16.69
C ASN A 212 18.72 0.07 17.15
N SER A 213 19.84 -0.13 17.84
CA SER A 213 20.61 0.99 18.41
C SER A 213 21.24 1.91 17.37
N THR A 214 21.57 1.41 16.18
CA THR A 214 22.15 2.19 15.08
C THR A 214 21.16 3.23 14.55
N TYR A 215 19.91 2.80 14.35
CA TYR A 215 18.86 3.65 13.77
C TYR A 215 17.90 4.24 14.81
N LYS A 216 18.04 3.87 16.09
CA LYS A 216 17.21 4.31 17.22
C LYS A 216 15.70 4.05 17.01
N VAL A 217 15.38 2.89 16.44
CA VAL A 217 14.01 2.44 16.19
C VAL A 217 13.76 1.06 16.78
N ASN A 218 12.50 0.74 17.08
CA ASN A 218 12.11 -0.62 17.43
C ASN A 218 11.81 -1.41 16.15
N GLU A 219 12.42 -2.58 15.99
CA GLU A 219 12.27 -3.42 14.80
C GLU A 219 11.61 -4.74 15.17
N ILE A 220 10.66 -5.16 14.34
CA ILE A 220 10.07 -6.49 14.39
C ILE A 220 10.92 -7.42 13.54
N THR A 221 11.44 -8.50 14.14
CA THR A 221 12.00 -9.65 13.44
C THR A 221 11.02 -10.81 13.52
N HIS A 222 10.74 -11.46 12.41
CA HIS A 222 9.92 -12.67 12.39
C HIS A 222 10.82 -13.90 12.24
N ALA A 223 10.74 -14.81 13.21
CA ALA A 223 11.42 -16.08 13.21
C ALA A 223 10.44 -17.20 12.82
N THR A 224 10.73 -17.87 11.70
CA THR A 224 9.88 -18.92 11.15
C THR A 224 10.44 -20.31 11.42
N TRP A 225 9.62 -21.23 11.92
CA TRP A 225 10.06 -22.59 12.26
C TRP A 225 9.85 -23.57 11.10
N ASN A 226 10.77 -24.51 10.94
CA ASN A 226 10.64 -25.61 10.00
C ASN A 226 10.61 -26.96 10.72
N ALA A 227 9.51 -27.70 10.59
CA ALA A 227 9.31 -28.97 11.29
C ALA A 227 10.21 -30.12 10.81
N ARG A 228 10.84 -30.00 9.62
CA ARG A 228 11.77 -31.02 9.10
C ARG A 228 13.15 -30.89 9.71
N THR A 229 13.67 -29.68 9.82
CA THR A 229 15.02 -29.43 10.35
C THR A 229 15.01 -29.13 11.85
N GLY A 230 13.86 -28.74 12.41
CA GLY A 230 13.75 -28.28 13.79
C GLY A 230 14.39 -26.91 14.04
N SER A 231 14.76 -26.19 12.98
CA SER A 231 15.48 -24.91 13.04
C SER A 231 14.57 -23.73 12.74
N PHE A 232 14.98 -22.55 13.20
CA PHE A 232 14.40 -21.28 12.79
C PHE A 232 15.19 -20.65 11.64
N ALA A 233 14.47 -20.00 10.73
CA ALA A 233 15.01 -18.92 9.90
C ALA A 233 14.45 -17.59 10.41
N SER A 234 15.10 -16.47 10.13
CA SER A 234 14.61 -15.16 10.58
C SER A 234 14.86 -14.08 9.57
N TYR A 235 14.00 -13.07 9.55
CA TYR A 235 14.15 -11.87 8.73
C TYR A 235 13.53 -10.66 9.44
N THR A 236 14.06 -9.47 9.13
CA THR A 236 13.46 -8.20 9.56
C THR A 236 12.12 -8.03 8.89
N TYR A 237 11.04 -7.95 9.67
CA TYR A 237 9.69 -7.74 9.16
C TYR A 237 9.44 -6.26 8.88
N GLY A 238 9.72 -5.38 9.85
CA GLY A 238 9.53 -3.94 9.68
C GLY A 238 9.65 -3.13 10.97
N LEU A 239 9.24 -1.87 10.91
CA LEU A 239 9.20 -0.95 12.05
C LEU A 239 8.11 -1.39 13.04
N ALA A 240 8.44 -1.52 14.32
CA ALA A 240 7.43 -1.78 15.34
C ALA A 240 6.60 -0.50 15.61
N PRO A 241 5.27 -0.60 15.72
CA PRO A 241 4.45 0.53 16.15
C PRO A 241 4.70 0.82 17.64
N GLU A 242 4.45 2.06 18.06
CA GLU A 242 4.73 2.51 19.43
C GLU A 242 4.04 1.66 20.52
N TRP A 243 2.82 1.20 20.24
CA TRP A 243 2.02 0.37 21.15
C TRP A 243 2.51 -1.09 21.28
N LEU A 244 3.47 -1.54 20.44
CA LEU A 244 4.04 -2.88 20.50
C LEU A 244 5.45 -2.83 21.14
N PRO A 245 5.57 -3.07 22.47
CA PRO A 245 6.84 -2.88 23.17
C PRO A 245 7.88 -3.96 22.80
N VAL A 246 9.13 -3.76 23.24
CA VAL A 246 10.19 -4.77 23.15
C VAL A 246 9.75 -6.06 23.83
N GLY A 247 9.84 -7.19 23.12
CA GLY A 247 9.34 -8.47 23.61
C GLY A 247 9.23 -9.55 22.53
N THR A 248 8.70 -10.70 22.91
CA THR A 248 8.38 -11.83 22.01
C THR A 248 6.87 -12.00 21.95
N TYR A 249 6.35 -12.18 20.74
CA TYR A 249 4.93 -12.22 20.43
C TYR A 249 4.60 -13.34 19.44
N TYR A 250 3.34 -13.72 19.42
CA TYR A 250 2.80 -14.74 18.53
C TYR A 250 1.66 -14.15 17.69
N SER A 251 1.56 -14.57 16.42
CA SER A 251 0.47 -14.15 15.52
C SER A 251 0.29 -15.15 14.38
N TRP A 252 -0.96 -15.43 13.99
CA TRP A 252 -1.30 -16.24 12.80
C TRP A 252 -1.61 -15.41 11.56
N ASP A 253 -1.88 -14.11 11.71
CA ASP A 253 -2.19 -13.19 10.61
C ASP A 253 -1.13 -12.10 10.39
N SER A 254 -0.17 -11.99 11.31
CA SER A 254 0.86 -10.92 11.36
C SER A 254 0.32 -9.52 11.60
N ILE A 255 -0.96 -9.39 11.98
CA ILE A 255 -1.66 -8.13 12.24
C ILE A 255 -1.97 -7.99 13.73
N HIS A 256 -2.50 -9.05 14.33
CA HIS A 256 -2.85 -9.10 15.75
C HIS A 256 -1.80 -9.92 16.50
N PHE A 257 -1.18 -9.33 17.52
CA PHE A 257 -0.12 -9.94 18.31
C PHE A 257 -0.62 -10.37 19.69
N PHE A 258 -0.04 -11.46 20.20
CA PHE A 258 -0.39 -12.05 21.49
C PHE A 258 0.87 -12.32 22.32
N TYR A 259 0.74 -12.22 23.65
CA TYR A 259 1.82 -12.54 24.60
C TYR A 259 2.02 -14.05 24.77
N ASP A 260 0.98 -14.84 24.52
CA ASP A 260 0.97 -16.29 24.75
C ASP A 260 0.81 -17.09 23.45
N LYS A 261 1.35 -18.31 23.45
CA LYS A 261 1.32 -19.24 22.31
C LYS A 261 -0.09 -19.73 21.96
N ALA A 262 -1.05 -19.63 22.89
CA ALA A 262 -2.43 -20.05 22.67
C ALA A 262 -3.31 -18.93 22.08
N MET A 263 -2.74 -17.74 21.85
CA MET A 263 -3.44 -16.55 21.33
C MET A 263 -4.64 -16.13 22.19
N LYS A 264 -4.48 -16.14 23.52
CA LYS A 264 -5.54 -15.77 24.48
C LYS A 264 -5.34 -14.38 25.09
N GLU A 265 -4.11 -13.87 25.08
CA GLU A 265 -3.70 -12.60 25.68
C GLU A 265 -3.24 -11.64 24.57
N PRO A 266 -4.18 -10.91 23.92
CA PRO A 266 -3.84 -9.98 22.85
C PRO A 266 -3.07 -8.78 23.39
N VAL A 267 -2.16 -8.26 22.57
CA VAL A 267 -1.54 -6.94 22.79
C VAL A 267 -2.55 -5.86 22.42
N LEU A 268 -2.76 -4.90 23.32
CA LEU A 268 -3.72 -3.83 23.14
C LEU A 268 -3.07 -2.54 22.63
N ASN A 269 -3.81 -1.78 21.83
CA ASN A 269 -3.53 -0.39 21.50
C ASN A 269 -4.66 0.47 22.10
N GLY A 270 -4.40 1.06 23.27
CA GLY A 270 -5.46 1.63 24.11
C GLY A 270 -6.40 0.54 24.61
N GLU A 271 -7.70 0.69 24.36
CA GLU A 271 -8.74 -0.25 24.80
C GLU A 271 -9.06 -1.35 23.78
N LYS A 272 -8.46 -1.30 22.58
CA LYS A 272 -8.73 -2.24 21.48
C LYS A 272 -7.54 -3.17 21.25
N VAL A 273 -7.80 -4.34 20.67
CA VAL A 273 -6.72 -5.20 20.16
C VAL A 273 -5.90 -4.42 19.12
N GLY A 274 -4.59 -4.37 19.30
CA GLY A 274 -3.69 -3.67 18.40
C GLY A 274 -3.69 -4.33 17.02
N GLN A 275 -3.76 -3.51 15.97
CA GLN A 275 -3.67 -3.94 14.58
C GLN A 275 -2.45 -3.31 13.94
N TYR A 276 -1.52 -4.15 13.46
CA TYR A 276 -0.31 -3.71 12.77
C TYR A 276 -0.35 -4.14 11.31
N TYR A 277 -0.55 -3.18 10.41
CA TYR A 277 -0.39 -3.40 8.98
C TYR A 277 1.00 -2.92 8.60
N ASN A 278 1.94 -3.81 8.27
CA ASN A 278 3.27 -3.38 7.83
C ASN A 278 3.17 -2.50 6.57
N TYR A 279 3.71 -1.27 6.63
CA TYR A 279 3.55 -0.27 5.56
C TYR A 279 3.88 -0.82 4.18
N TYR A 280 5.06 -1.41 3.98
CA TYR A 280 5.48 -1.90 2.66
C TYR A 280 4.76 -3.17 2.23
N GLN A 281 4.26 -3.96 3.18
CA GLN A 281 3.46 -5.14 2.86
C GLN A 281 2.07 -4.75 2.34
N TYR A 282 1.50 -3.69 2.93
CA TYR A 282 0.17 -3.17 2.63
C TYR A 282 0.17 -1.94 1.72
N LEU A 283 1.34 -1.48 1.25
CA LEU A 283 1.46 -0.41 0.26
C LEU A 283 1.02 -0.96 -1.10
N PRO A 284 -0.04 -0.40 -1.72
CA PRO A 284 -0.42 -0.76 -3.07
C PRO A 284 0.73 -0.59 -4.05
N VAL A 285 0.98 -1.58 -4.89
CA VAL A 285 2.06 -1.52 -5.89
C VAL A 285 1.82 -0.45 -6.96
N ARG A 286 0.57 0.05 -7.08
CA ARG A 286 0.21 1.24 -7.86
C ARG A 286 0.59 2.57 -7.19
N SER A 287 1.51 2.55 -6.23
CA SER A 287 2.17 3.73 -5.67
C SER A 287 3.51 3.96 -6.35
N ALA A 288 4.10 5.13 -6.15
CA ALA A 288 5.44 5.46 -6.63
C ALA A 288 6.42 5.63 -5.46
N SER A 289 7.59 5.00 -5.52
CA SER A 289 8.70 5.36 -4.65
C SER A 289 9.24 6.74 -5.00
N LEU A 290 9.72 7.47 -4.00
CA LEU A 290 10.36 8.78 -4.13
C LEU A 290 11.86 8.67 -4.40
N TYR A 291 12.42 7.46 -4.32
CA TYR A 291 13.82 7.19 -4.58
C TYR A 291 14.16 7.16 -6.07
N ASP A 292 15.29 7.76 -6.41
CA ASP A 292 15.89 7.60 -7.73
C ASP A 292 16.72 6.31 -7.81
N GLY A 293 17.26 6.02 -9.00
CA GLY A 293 18.05 4.82 -9.22
C GLY A 293 19.34 4.78 -8.40
N LYS A 294 19.94 5.96 -8.15
CA LYS A 294 21.21 6.06 -7.41
C LYS A 294 21.04 5.57 -5.97
N VAL A 295 19.94 5.94 -5.31
CA VAL A 295 19.68 5.49 -3.93
C VAL A 295 19.59 3.96 -3.85
N LEU A 296 18.95 3.32 -4.83
CA LEU A 296 18.84 1.86 -4.89
C LEU A 296 20.22 1.20 -5.13
N ASP A 297 21.01 1.77 -6.03
CA ASP A 297 22.36 1.28 -6.34
C ASP A 297 23.34 1.48 -5.16
N ASP A 298 23.24 2.60 -4.45
CA ASP A 298 24.03 2.88 -3.24
C ASP A 298 23.73 1.85 -2.14
N TYR A 299 22.49 1.39 -2.01
CA TYR A 299 22.15 0.34 -1.06
C TYR A 299 22.80 -1.00 -1.44
N MET A 300 22.85 -1.35 -2.73
CA MET A 300 23.58 -2.55 -3.19
C MET A 300 25.08 -2.45 -2.89
N LYS A 301 25.67 -1.27 -3.09
CA LYS A 301 27.07 -0.98 -2.70
C LYS A 301 27.26 -1.13 -1.20
N ALA A 302 26.31 -0.68 -0.38
CA ALA A 302 26.33 -0.83 1.08
C ALA A 302 26.23 -2.30 1.54
N LEU A 303 25.60 -3.18 0.75
CA LEU A 303 25.62 -4.63 0.95
C LEU A 303 26.94 -5.29 0.51
N GLY A 304 27.87 -4.52 -0.05
CA GLY A 304 29.18 -4.98 -0.53
C GLY A 304 29.22 -5.31 -2.02
N TYR A 305 28.17 -5.02 -2.77
CA TYR A 305 28.13 -5.29 -4.21
C TYR A 305 28.56 -4.09 -5.05
N THR A 306 29.81 -4.12 -5.52
CA THR A 306 30.44 -3.00 -6.23
C THR A 306 30.76 -3.29 -7.69
N GLU A 307 30.46 -4.49 -8.19
CA GLU A 307 30.77 -4.89 -9.57
C GLU A 307 29.64 -5.74 -10.20
N LYS A 308 29.57 -5.73 -11.53
CA LYS A 308 28.63 -6.57 -12.29
C LYS A 308 29.12 -8.02 -12.38
N ALA A 309 28.26 -8.97 -12.05
CA ALA A 309 28.49 -10.39 -12.32
C ALA A 309 28.16 -10.72 -13.78
N THR A 310 29.07 -11.41 -14.47
CA THR A 310 28.89 -11.84 -15.88
C THR A 310 29.03 -13.35 -16.09
N VAL A 311 29.45 -14.09 -15.05
CA VAL A 311 29.65 -15.55 -15.08
C VAL A 311 29.26 -16.16 -13.74
N PHE A 312 28.76 -17.40 -13.77
CA PHE A 312 28.42 -18.19 -12.58
C PHE A 312 29.35 -19.43 -12.48
N PRO A 313 29.86 -19.79 -11.29
CA PRO A 313 29.78 -19.02 -10.05
C PRO A 313 30.55 -17.70 -10.16
N ARG A 314 30.17 -16.71 -9.34
CA ARG A 314 30.83 -15.39 -9.30
C ARG A 314 32.32 -15.54 -8.99
N THR A 315 33.16 -14.71 -9.59
CA THR A 315 34.61 -14.72 -9.34
C THR A 315 35.00 -13.91 -8.10
N SER A 316 34.10 -13.03 -7.64
CA SER A 316 34.26 -12.25 -6.40
C SER A 316 32.94 -12.17 -5.62
N SER A 317 33.04 -12.04 -4.28
CA SER A 317 31.89 -11.78 -3.41
C SER A 317 31.25 -10.41 -3.66
N THR A 318 31.96 -9.46 -4.27
CA THR A 318 31.50 -8.10 -4.60
C THR A 318 30.64 -8.01 -5.86
N GLN A 319 30.49 -9.11 -6.60
CA GLN A 319 29.77 -9.11 -7.88
C GLN A 319 28.27 -9.42 -7.73
N THR A 320 27.43 -8.76 -8.53
CA THR A 320 25.99 -9.05 -8.64
C THR A 320 25.44 -8.71 -10.03
N ALA A 321 24.39 -9.39 -10.48
CA ALA A 321 23.64 -9.00 -11.68
C ALA A 321 22.85 -7.69 -11.49
N MET A 322 22.58 -7.30 -10.24
CA MET A 322 21.86 -6.08 -9.87
C MET A 322 22.77 -4.87 -9.66
N HIS A 323 23.95 -4.84 -10.29
CA HIS A 323 24.91 -3.74 -10.14
C HIS A 323 24.52 -2.60 -11.08
N GLU A 324 24.28 -1.41 -10.53
CA GLU A 324 23.92 -0.19 -11.28
C GLU A 324 22.71 -0.36 -12.20
N VAL A 325 21.64 -0.97 -11.65
CA VAL A 325 20.37 -1.20 -12.35
C VAL A 325 19.18 -0.47 -11.72
N GLY A 326 19.38 0.31 -10.66
CA GLY A 326 18.31 1.04 -9.97
C GLY A 326 17.52 1.96 -10.90
N GLY A 327 18.20 2.57 -11.88
CA GLY A 327 17.56 3.41 -12.91
C GLY A 327 16.49 2.68 -13.73
N GLN A 328 16.70 1.40 -14.06
CA GLN A 328 15.71 0.59 -14.79
C GLN A 328 14.45 0.34 -13.95
N PHE A 329 14.57 0.16 -12.64
CA PHE A 329 13.38 0.01 -11.77
C PHE A 329 12.56 1.30 -11.70
N VAL A 330 13.22 2.45 -11.64
CA VAL A 330 12.54 3.77 -11.69
C VAL A 330 11.87 3.99 -13.05
N SER A 331 12.54 3.65 -14.15
CA SER A 331 11.92 3.70 -15.49
C SER A 331 10.69 2.80 -15.58
N ALA A 332 10.77 1.57 -15.08
CA ALA A 332 9.64 0.64 -15.07
C ALA A 332 8.48 1.13 -14.19
N GLN A 333 8.76 1.80 -13.06
CA GLN A 333 7.73 2.49 -12.28
C GLN A 333 7.00 3.53 -13.12
N ASN A 334 7.76 4.42 -13.76
CA ASN A 334 7.18 5.52 -14.52
C ASN A 334 6.35 5.02 -15.70
N ILE A 335 6.81 3.98 -16.40
CA ILE A 335 6.15 3.43 -17.60
C ILE A 335 4.99 2.49 -17.25
N TYR A 336 5.16 1.56 -16.29
CA TYR A 336 4.22 0.45 -16.05
C TYR A 336 3.42 0.58 -14.76
N GLY A 337 3.68 1.61 -13.96
CA GLY A 337 2.86 1.92 -12.78
C GLY A 337 3.09 0.98 -11.61
N ILE A 338 4.32 0.51 -11.41
CA ILE A 338 4.69 -0.40 -10.31
C ILE A 338 5.76 0.26 -9.45
N ASN A 339 5.52 0.39 -8.15
CA ASN A 339 6.44 0.97 -7.19
C ASN A 339 7.88 0.39 -7.33
N SER A 340 8.86 1.24 -7.64
CA SER A 340 10.23 0.84 -7.93
C SER A 340 10.92 0.23 -6.72
N LEU A 341 10.69 0.76 -5.51
CA LEU A 341 11.26 0.22 -4.27
C LEU A 341 10.72 -1.18 -3.96
N LEU A 342 9.40 -1.39 -4.07
CA LEU A 342 8.80 -2.72 -3.84
C LEU A 342 9.28 -3.73 -4.89
N MET A 343 9.39 -3.32 -6.15
CA MET A 343 9.89 -4.19 -7.23
C MET A 343 11.38 -4.48 -7.10
N PHE A 344 12.19 -3.51 -6.65
CA PHE A 344 13.61 -3.70 -6.36
C PHE A 344 13.82 -4.65 -5.18
N ALA A 345 13.05 -4.47 -4.10
CA ALA A 345 13.03 -5.37 -2.94
C ALA A 345 12.62 -6.80 -3.34
N LEU A 346 11.64 -6.92 -4.24
CA LEU A 346 11.24 -8.20 -4.81
C LEU A 346 12.39 -8.84 -5.60
N ALA A 347 13.07 -8.09 -6.48
CA ALA A 347 14.23 -8.59 -7.22
C ALA A 347 15.35 -9.06 -6.28
N ILE A 348 15.65 -8.31 -5.21
CA ILE A 348 16.61 -8.76 -4.19
C ILE A 348 16.19 -10.11 -3.59
N HIS A 349 14.91 -10.24 -3.23
CA HIS A 349 14.40 -11.45 -2.62
C HIS A 349 14.50 -12.67 -3.55
N GLU A 350 14.00 -12.53 -4.78
CA GLU A 350 13.89 -13.63 -5.75
C GLU A 350 15.23 -14.08 -6.34
N SER A 351 16.19 -13.16 -6.46
CA SER A 351 17.49 -13.45 -7.08
C SER A 351 18.64 -13.65 -6.09
N GLY A 352 18.37 -13.56 -4.77
CA GLY A 352 19.42 -13.52 -3.76
C GLY A 352 20.34 -12.31 -3.98
N ALA A 353 19.76 -11.11 -4.06
CA ALA A 353 20.45 -9.86 -4.36
C ALA A 353 21.25 -9.90 -5.68
N GLY A 354 20.71 -10.55 -6.72
CA GLY A 354 21.30 -10.69 -8.05
C GLY A 354 22.43 -11.71 -8.16
N THR A 355 22.60 -12.59 -7.16
CA THR A 355 23.72 -13.55 -7.13
C THR A 355 23.35 -14.95 -7.58
N SER A 356 22.06 -15.23 -7.80
CA SER A 356 21.59 -16.54 -8.27
C SER A 356 22.10 -16.85 -9.69
N ARG A 357 22.24 -18.14 -9.99
CA ARG A 357 22.61 -18.61 -11.33
C ARG A 357 21.66 -18.07 -12.41
N LEU A 358 20.35 -18.03 -12.12
CA LEU A 358 19.34 -17.51 -13.06
C LEU A 358 19.51 -16.01 -13.32
N ALA A 359 19.82 -15.22 -12.29
CA ALA A 359 20.07 -13.80 -12.45
C ALA A 359 21.30 -13.52 -13.33
N ILE A 360 22.38 -14.28 -13.13
CA ILE A 360 23.67 -14.05 -13.81
C ILE A 360 23.68 -14.64 -15.23
N GLU A 361 23.28 -15.90 -15.41
CA GLU A 361 23.38 -16.58 -16.72
C GLU A 361 22.18 -16.30 -17.62
N LYS A 362 21.02 -15.94 -17.06
CA LYS A 362 19.76 -15.81 -17.82
C LYS A 362 19.12 -14.42 -17.73
N ASN A 363 19.78 -13.46 -17.07
CA ASN A 363 19.22 -12.14 -16.76
C ASN A 363 17.84 -12.22 -16.07
N ASN A 364 17.55 -13.28 -15.33
CA ASN A 364 16.24 -13.55 -14.77
C ASN A 364 16.23 -13.27 -13.26
N LEU A 365 15.85 -12.05 -12.90
CA LEU A 365 15.85 -11.60 -11.50
C LEU A 365 14.68 -12.14 -10.67
N PHE A 366 13.63 -12.65 -11.32
CA PHE A 366 12.34 -12.94 -10.68
C PHE A 366 11.92 -14.41 -10.79
N GLY A 367 12.84 -15.30 -11.19
CA GLY A 367 12.59 -16.75 -11.26
C GLY A 367 11.58 -17.19 -12.33
N TRP A 368 11.33 -16.38 -13.37
CA TRP A 368 10.33 -16.70 -14.40
C TRP A 368 10.62 -18.03 -15.10
N GLY A 369 9.61 -18.90 -15.14
CA GLY A 369 9.68 -20.19 -15.85
C GLY A 369 10.55 -21.26 -15.18
N ALA A 370 11.08 -21.01 -13.98
CA ALA A 370 11.74 -22.02 -13.18
C ALA A 370 10.66 -22.92 -12.54
N ILE A 371 10.19 -23.94 -13.27
CA ILE A 371 9.27 -24.93 -12.74
C ILE A 371 10.08 -25.95 -11.93
N ASP A 372 9.62 -26.31 -10.73
CA ASP A 372 10.29 -27.24 -9.80
C ASP A 372 10.71 -28.58 -10.44
N SER A 373 10.01 -29.03 -11.48
CA SER A 373 10.32 -30.27 -12.22
C SER A 373 11.45 -30.14 -13.26
N ASN A 374 11.80 -28.92 -13.70
CA ASN A 374 12.91 -28.67 -14.64
C ASN A 374 13.43 -27.22 -14.53
N PRO A 375 14.22 -26.87 -13.50
CA PRO A 375 14.75 -25.52 -13.32
C PRO A 375 15.67 -25.04 -14.47
N SER A 376 16.15 -25.94 -15.33
CA SER A 376 16.91 -25.61 -16.56
C SER A 376 16.09 -24.89 -17.63
N ASP A 377 14.76 -24.99 -17.61
CA ASP A 377 13.85 -24.33 -18.58
C ASP A 377 13.46 -22.89 -18.18
N ALA A 378 14.05 -22.36 -17.09
CA ALA A 378 13.82 -20.97 -16.68
C ALA A 378 14.06 -20.00 -17.84
N HIS A 379 13.20 -18.98 -17.94
CA HIS A 379 13.22 -18.00 -19.01
C HIS A 379 14.56 -17.28 -19.06
N MET A 380 15.09 -17.09 -20.26
CA MET A 380 16.26 -16.25 -20.51
C MET A 380 15.78 -14.93 -21.09
N PHE A 381 16.14 -13.82 -20.44
CA PHE A 381 15.88 -12.49 -20.94
C PHE A 381 17.10 -11.95 -21.69
N GLU A 382 16.85 -11.13 -22.71
CA GLU A 382 17.89 -10.43 -23.47
C GLU A 382 18.77 -9.56 -22.56
N SER A 383 18.18 -8.94 -21.53
CA SER A 383 18.88 -8.09 -20.57
C SER A 383 18.14 -8.04 -19.24
N ILE A 384 18.83 -7.54 -18.20
CA ILE A 384 18.23 -7.26 -16.90
C ILE A 384 17.10 -6.23 -17.03
N GLU A 385 17.28 -5.20 -17.86
CA GLU A 385 16.23 -4.20 -18.15
C GLU A 385 14.96 -4.87 -18.69
N LYS A 386 15.11 -5.76 -19.69
CA LYS A 386 13.99 -6.49 -20.28
C LYS A 386 13.28 -7.36 -19.24
N SER A 387 14.04 -8.02 -18.37
CA SER A 387 13.49 -8.78 -17.24
C SER A 387 12.65 -7.91 -16.32
N ILE A 388 13.13 -6.72 -15.94
CA ILE A 388 12.41 -5.76 -15.09
C ILE A 388 11.13 -5.27 -15.78
N TYR A 389 11.20 -4.90 -17.06
CA TYR A 389 10.07 -4.32 -17.79
C TYR A 389 8.95 -5.34 -18.02
N GLU A 390 9.29 -6.57 -18.40
CA GLU A 390 8.31 -7.64 -18.55
C GLU A 390 7.76 -8.11 -17.20
N HIS A 391 8.57 -8.08 -16.15
CA HIS A 391 8.08 -8.32 -14.80
C HIS A 391 6.98 -7.32 -14.40
N ALA A 392 7.23 -6.03 -14.58
CA ALA A 392 6.27 -4.97 -14.27
C ALA A 392 5.03 -5.01 -15.19
N GLY A 393 5.24 -4.99 -16.51
CA GLY A 393 4.17 -4.80 -17.50
C GLY A 393 3.35 -6.06 -17.83
N ILE A 394 3.87 -7.26 -17.53
CA ILE A 394 3.20 -8.53 -17.87
C ILE A 394 2.88 -9.33 -16.62
N ASN A 395 3.87 -9.73 -15.82
CA ASN A 395 3.63 -10.66 -14.71
C ASN A 395 2.90 -10.02 -13.54
N LEU A 396 3.43 -8.93 -12.96
CA LEU A 396 2.77 -8.25 -11.85
C LEU A 396 1.40 -7.71 -12.26
N ARG A 397 1.24 -7.26 -13.51
CA ARG A 397 -0.07 -6.91 -14.09
C ARG A 397 -1.08 -8.06 -13.95
N GLY A 398 -0.65 -9.31 -14.12
CA GLY A 398 -1.46 -10.51 -13.93
C GLY A 398 -1.97 -10.72 -12.50
N PHE A 399 -1.27 -10.22 -11.48
CA PHE A 399 -1.70 -10.33 -10.08
C PHE A 399 -2.55 -9.14 -9.62
N ILE A 400 -2.52 -8.02 -10.34
CA ILE A 400 -3.22 -6.78 -9.98
C ILE A 400 -4.37 -6.39 -10.93
N SER A 401 -4.69 -7.23 -11.92
CA SER A 401 -5.87 -7.05 -12.79
C SER A 401 -7.03 -7.90 -12.29
N VAL A 402 -8.18 -7.30 -11.99
CA VAL A 402 -9.32 -7.99 -11.35
C VAL A 402 -9.90 -9.16 -12.17
N GLU A 403 -9.62 -9.21 -13.47
CA GLU A 403 -10.05 -10.26 -14.37
C GLU A 403 -9.24 -11.57 -14.21
N ASN A 404 -8.06 -11.52 -13.58
CA ASN A 404 -7.19 -12.68 -13.44
C ASN A 404 -7.53 -13.48 -12.18
N TRP A 405 -7.50 -14.82 -12.26
CA TRP A 405 -7.74 -15.70 -11.10
C TRP A 405 -6.69 -15.53 -10.00
N ARG A 406 -5.53 -14.94 -10.30
CA ARG A 406 -4.47 -14.61 -9.34
C ARG A 406 -4.74 -13.31 -8.57
N TYR A 407 -5.78 -12.56 -8.90
CA TYR A 407 -6.10 -11.30 -8.25
C TYR A 407 -6.67 -11.52 -6.84
N PHE A 408 -5.91 -11.11 -5.83
CA PHE A 408 -6.32 -11.07 -4.43
C PHE A 408 -6.07 -9.71 -3.78
N GLY A 409 -5.88 -8.67 -4.60
CA GLY A 409 -5.58 -7.30 -4.15
C GLY A 409 -4.28 -6.77 -4.75
N VAL A 410 -4.06 -5.46 -4.63
CA VAL A 410 -2.98 -4.73 -5.29
C VAL A 410 -1.73 -4.54 -4.43
N ILE A 411 -1.55 -5.35 -3.40
CA ILE A 411 -0.45 -5.27 -2.42
C ILE A 411 0.39 -6.54 -2.45
N LEU A 412 1.59 -6.52 -1.85
CA LEU A 412 2.35 -7.76 -1.61
C LEU A 412 1.55 -8.72 -0.72
N GLY A 413 1.04 -8.20 0.39
CA GLY A 413 0.06 -8.87 1.25
C GLY A 413 0.57 -10.13 1.96
N ASN A 414 -0.37 -11.00 2.32
CA ASN A 414 -0.17 -12.23 3.05
C ASN A 414 -0.94 -13.38 2.36
N LYS A 415 -1.18 -14.51 3.03
CA LYS A 415 -1.94 -15.59 2.38
C LYS A 415 -3.42 -15.24 2.21
N ASN A 416 -3.97 -14.37 3.05
CA ASN A 416 -5.36 -13.92 3.00
C ASN A 416 -5.66 -12.91 1.90
N ASN A 417 -4.70 -12.02 1.59
CA ASN A 417 -4.86 -10.94 0.62
C ASN A 417 -3.55 -10.58 -0.11
N GLY A 418 -3.67 -9.93 -1.26
CA GLY A 418 -2.54 -9.52 -2.08
C GLY A 418 -1.89 -10.64 -2.90
N MET A 419 -0.74 -10.33 -3.49
CA MET A 419 -0.02 -11.23 -4.41
C MET A 419 0.37 -12.55 -3.75
N ASN A 420 0.77 -12.54 -2.47
CA ASN A 420 1.27 -13.71 -1.75
C ASN A 420 0.23 -14.86 -1.66
N THR A 421 -1.07 -14.58 -1.76
CA THR A 421 -2.10 -15.63 -1.83
C THR A 421 -1.83 -16.64 -2.96
N LYS A 422 -1.30 -16.18 -4.11
CA LYS A 422 -1.09 -17.00 -5.30
C LYS A 422 0.34 -17.02 -5.85
N TYR A 423 1.18 -16.05 -5.50
CA TYR A 423 2.51 -15.87 -6.11
C TYR A 423 3.52 -16.93 -5.68
N ALA A 424 3.63 -17.20 -4.36
CA ALA A 424 4.62 -18.11 -3.81
C ALA A 424 3.98 -19.07 -2.82
N SER A 425 4.56 -20.26 -2.61
CA SER A 425 4.14 -21.17 -1.54
C SER A 425 4.48 -20.62 -0.16
N ASP A 426 5.63 -19.94 -0.02
CA ASP A 426 6.07 -19.33 1.24
C ASP A 426 4.99 -18.41 1.84
N PRO A 427 4.40 -18.74 3.00
CA PRO A 427 3.34 -17.94 3.62
C PRO A 427 3.77 -16.52 3.97
N TYR A 428 5.08 -16.26 4.01
CA TYR A 428 5.64 -14.98 4.42
C TYR A 428 6.47 -14.30 3.32
N TRP A 429 6.25 -14.68 2.05
CA TRP A 429 6.89 -14.05 0.89
C TRP A 429 6.73 -12.51 0.90
N GLY A 430 5.49 -12.03 1.07
CA GLY A 430 5.19 -10.60 1.09
C GLY A 430 5.88 -9.87 2.25
N HIS A 431 5.97 -10.52 3.43
CA HIS A 431 6.65 -10.00 4.61
C HIS A 431 8.15 -9.83 4.39
N LYS A 432 8.81 -10.80 3.75
CA LYS A 432 10.26 -10.78 3.48
C LYS A 432 10.63 -9.67 2.51
N ILE A 433 9.80 -9.45 1.49
CA ILE A 433 9.98 -8.37 0.51
C ILE A 433 9.72 -7.02 1.16
N ALA A 434 8.62 -6.87 1.91
CA ALA A 434 8.36 -5.66 2.70
C ALA A 434 9.50 -5.35 3.66
N GLY A 435 10.10 -6.38 4.26
CA GLY A 435 11.30 -6.26 5.08
C GLY A 435 12.54 -5.76 4.33
N TRP A 436 12.73 -6.13 3.06
CA TRP A 436 13.77 -5.53 2.20
C TRP A 436 13.49 -4.06 1.92
N ALA A 437 12.26 -3.71 1.52
CA ALA A 437 11.87 -2.31 1.28
C ALA A 437 12.07 -1.44 2.53
N TYR A 438 11.65 -1.92 3.70
CA TYR A 438 11.89 -1.28 5.00
C TYR A 438 13.38 -1.03 5.27
N ARG A 439 14.25 -2.03 5.02
CA ARG A 439 15.69 -1.89 5.28
C ARG A 439 16.35 -0.87 4.37
N ILE A 440 15.95 -0.82 3.09
CA ILE A 440 16.40 0.18 2.13
C ILE A 440 15.95 1.57 2.58
N ASP A 441 14.68 1.72 2.95
CA ASP A 441 14.13 3.03 3.34
C ASP A 441 14.76 3.54 4.65
N ARG A 442 14.92 2.68 5.65
CA ARG A 442 15.63 3.00 6.89
C ARG A 442 17.08 3.41 6.66
N TYR A 443 17.80 2.72 5.76
CA TYR A 443 19.17 3.11 5.39
C TYR A 443 19.22 4.54 4.82
N ASN A 444 18.12 4.99 4.21
CA ASN A 444 17.97 6.30 3.58
C ASN A 444 17.12 7.30 4.39
N ASN A 445 16.98 7.08 5.71
CA ASN A 445 16.26 7.94 6.65
C ASN A 445 14.75 8.08 6.43
N PHE A 446 14.10 6.99 6.02
CA PHE A 446 12.64 6.87 5.96
C PHE A 446 11.94 7.87 5.02
N GLN A 447 12.51 8.11 3.83
CA GLN A 447 11.91 9.06 2.88
C GLN A 447 10.65 8.52 2.19
N ASP A 448 10.43 7.20 2.14
CA ASP A 448 9.25 6.59 1.50
C ASP A 448 8.17 6.14 2.51
N PHE A 449 8.55 5.90 3.77
CA PHE A 449 7.63 5.44 4.80
C PHE A 449 6.49 6.44 5.05
N ASN A 450 5.27 5.91 5.17
CA ASN A 450 4.06 6.68 5.52
C ASN A 450 3.79 7.92 4.63
N LYS A 451 4.17 7.87 3.35
CA LYS A 451 3.90 8.95 2.37
C LYS A 451 2.50 8.88 1.79
N TYR A 452 1.98 7.67 1.63
CA TYR A 452 0.67 7.44 1.02
C TYR A 452 -0.42 7.26 2.06
N GLN A 453 -1.59 7.82 1.76
CA GLN A 453 -2.81 7.47 2.47
C GLN A 453 -3.30 6.11 1.97
N ILE A 454 -3.44 5.15 2.89
CA ILE A 454 -3.84 3.78 2.59
C ILE A 454 -5.07 3.46 3.44
N GLY A 455 -6.11 2.97 2.78
CA GLY A 455 -7.32 2.52 3.44
C GLY A 455 -7.63 1.06 3.15
N ILE A 456 -8.41 0.46 4.03
CA ILE A 456 -8.94 -0.89 3.91
C ILE A 456 -10.45 -0.83 4.00
N ILE A 457 -11.11 -1.57 3.12
CA ILE A 457 -12.54 -1.91 3.26
C ILE A 457 -12.64 -3.39 3.60
N GLU A 458 -13.27 -3.68 4.74
CA GLU A 458 -13.48 -5.04 5.25
C GLU A 458 -14.93 -5.52 5.11
N ASP A 459 -15.82 -4.71 4.52
CA ASP A 459 -17.20 -5.12 4.29
C ASP A 459 -17.35 -6.19 3.19
N ASN A 460 -18.48 -6.91 3.24
CA ASN A 460 -18.81 -7.96 2.27
C ASN A 460 -19.46 -7.42 0.98
N ARG A 461 -19.68 -6.11 0.83
CA ARG A 461 -20.31 -5.55 -0.37
C ARG A 461 -19.34 -5.66 -1.55
N VAL A 462 -19.82 -5.80 -2.78
CA VAL A 462 -18.92 -5.86 -3.94
C VAL A 462 -18.56 -4.42 -4.36
N PRO A 463 -17.28 -3.99 -4.29
CA PRO A 463 -16.92 -2.64 -4.63
C PRO A 463 -16.93 -2.43 -6.14
N HIS A 464 -17.79 -1.52 -6.60
CA HIS A 464 -17.81 -1.07 -7.98
C HIS A 464 -17.00 0.21 -8.11
N ILE A 465 -15.94 0.17 -8.92
CA ILE A 465 -15.11 1.33 -9.20
C ILE A 465 -15.74 2.10 -10.37
N LYS A 466 -16.06 3.37 -10.11
CA LYS A 466 -16.71 4.30 -11.04
C LYS A 466 -15.69 5.25 -11.67
N PRO A 467 -15.91 5.73 -12.91
CA PRO A 467 -15.07 6.76 -13.54
C PRO A 467 -15.28 8.15 -12.93
N THR A 468 -16.43 8.40 -12.28
CA THR A 468 -16.80 9.68 -11.67
C THR A 468 -17.50 9.46 -10.33
N MET A 469 -17.70 10.52 -9.55
CA MET A 469 -18.47 10.49 -8.28
C MET A 469 -20.00 10.48 -8.53
N ASP A 470 -20.45 9.62 -9.42
CA ASP A 470 -21.87 9.40 -9.72
C ASP A 470 -22.18 7.90 -9.63
N ALA A 471 -23.11 7.54 -8.74
CA ALA A 471 -23.50 6.15 -8.53
C ALA A 471 -24.15 5.53 -9.80
N ASN A 472 -24.76 6.37 -10.64
CA ASN A 472 -25.42 5.97 -11.88
C ASN A 472 -24.47 5.90 -13.08
N SER A 473 -23.22 6.34 -12.93
CA SER A 473 -22.23 6.22 -14.01
C SER A 473 -21.96 4.74 -14.33
N THR A 474 -21.33 4.52 -15.49
CA THR A 474 -20.78 3.21 -15.84
C THR A 474 -19.78 2.73 -14.77
N THR A 475 -19.53 1.42 -14.72
CA THR A 475 -18.53 0.82 -13.84
C THR A 475 -17.26 0.55 -14.64
N LEU A 476 -16.12 1.10 -14.20
CA LEU A 476 -14.81 0.80 -14.79
C LEU A 476 -14.50 -0.69 -14.63
N HIS A 477 -14.54 -1.16 -13.38
CA HIS A 477 -14.36 -2.54 -13.01
C HIS A 477 -14.91 -2.78 -11.60
N THR A 478 -15.04 -4.06 -11.25
CA THR A 478 -15.52 -4.51 -9.95
C THR A 478 -14.39 -5.24 -9.25
N ILE A 479 -14.10 -4.90 -7.99
CA ILE A 479 -13.11 -5.65 -7.20
C ILE A 479 -13.69 -7.05 -6.93
N ALA A 480 -12.90 -8.08 -7.18
CA ALA A 480 -13.35 -9.46 -7.02
C ALA A 480 -13.81 -9.75 -5.58
N GLU A 481 -14.95 -10.43 -5.43
CA GLU A 481 -15.54 -10.76 -4.12
C GLU A 481 -14.59 -11.56 -3.22
N ARG A 482 -13.72 -12.38 -3.82
CA ARG A 482 -12.69 -13.16 -3.14
C ARG A 482 -11.65 -12.33 -2.39
N THR A 483 -11.46 -11.08 -2.79
CA THR A 483 -10.47 -10.17 -2.19
C THR A 483 -10.91 -9.78 -0.79
N GLN A 484 -10.19 -10.32 0.20
CA GLN A 484 -10.30 -9.93 1.60
C GLN A 484 -9.47 -8.68 1.88
N GLN A 485 -9.84 -7.91 2.91
CA GLN A 485 -9.11 -6.70 3.34
C GLN A 485 -8.74 -5.83 2.14
N ARG A 486 -9.74 -5.23 1.51
CA ARG A 486 -9.59 -4.57 0.20
C ARG A 486 -8.80 -3.28 0.38
N VAL A 487 -7.50 -3.38 0.19
CA VAL A 487 -6.56 -2.29 0.40
C VAL A 487 -6.52 -1.40 -0.82
N MET A 488 -6.59 -0.10 -0.60
CA MET A 488 -6.67 0.92 -1.64
C MET A 488 -5.66 2.03 -1.38
N LEU A 489 -5.11 2.55 -2.47
CA LEU A 489 -4.28 3.75 -2.46
C LEU A 489 -5.20 4.95 -2.63
N ILE A 490 -5.33 5.77 -1.60
CA ILE A 490 -6.33 6.84 -1.58
C ILE A 490 -5.75 8.14 -2.14
N ASN A 491 -6.34 8.62 -3.23
CA ASN A 491 -6.00 9.90 -3.82
C ASN A 491 -6.71 11.07 -3.13
N SER A 492 -7.99 10.92 -2.82
CA SER A 492 -8.76 11.91 -2.09
C SER A 492 -10.03 11.30 -1.54
N ILE A 493 -10.65 11.99 -0.58
CA ILE A 493 -11.95 11.64 -0.03
C ILE A 493 -12.84 12.87 -0.16
N HIS A 494 -14.00 12.71 -0.77
CA HIS A 494 -15.00 13.74 -1.01
C HIS A 494 -16.32 13.35 -0.37
N THR A 495 -17.11 14.33 0.04
CA THR A 495 -18.50 14.12 0.47
C THR A 495 -19.42 14.82 -0.50
N MET A 496 -20.32 14.06 -1.13
CA MET A 496 -21.32 14.58 -2.07
C MET A 496 -22.69 13.99 -1.73
N ASN A 497 -23.71 14.84 -1.56
CA ASN A 497 -25.07 14.42 -1.23
C ASN A 497 -25.15 13.48 0.00
N GLY A 498 -24.36 13.80 1.04
CA GLY A 498 -24.28 12.99 2.27
C GLY A 498 -23.59 11.63 2.11
N LYS A 499 -22.99 11.34 0.95
CA LYS A 499 -22.26 10.10 0.66
C LYS A 499 -20.77 10.37 0.53
N GLN A 500 -19.97 9.52 1.16
CA GLN A 500 -18.51 9.56 1.04
C GLN A 500 -18.07 8.84 -0.24
N TRP A 501 -17.26 9.54 -1.03
CA TRP A 501 -16.61 9.07 -2.24
C TRP A 501 -15.11 9.09 -2.05
N VAL A 502 -14.45 7.98 -2.36
CA VAL A 502 -13.02 7.81 -2.23
C VAL A 502 -12.45 7.69 -3.63
N GLN A 503 -11.58 8.61 -4.02
CA GLN A 503 -10.81 8.50 -5.24
C GLN A 503 -9.60 7.61 -4.96
N ILE A 504 -9.35 6.63 -5.83
CA ILE A 504 -8.29 5.64 -5.69
C ILE A 504 -7.48 5.54 -6.98
N MET A 505 -6.21 5.12 -6.86
CA MET A 505 -5.46 4.65 -8.01
C MET A 505 -6.07 3.34 -8.51
N SER A 506 -6.43 3.31 -9.79
CA SER A 506 -7.03 2.13 -10.43
C SER A 506 -6.03 0.98 -10.51
N SER A 507 -6.49 -0.24 -10.23
CA SER A 507 -5.66 -1.43 -10.36
C SER A 507 -5.27 -1.72 -11.82
N GLN A 508 -6.19 -1.45 -12.75
CA GLN A 508 -5.99 -1.52 -14.19
C GLN A 508 -5.53 -0.18 -14.77
N PRO A 509 -4.67 -0.20 -15.81
CA PRO A 509 -4.43 0.96 -16.65
C PRO A 509 -5.73 1.45 -17.30
N ILE A 510 -5.91 2.76 -17.35
CA ILE A 510 -7.03 3.43 -18.03
C ILE A 510 -6.42 4.44 -19.00
N THR A 511 -6.75 4.35 -20.28
CA THR A 511 -6.27 5.29 -21.30
C THR A 511 -6.76 6.73 -21.04
N PRO A 512 -6.13 7.75 -21.64
CA PRO A 512 -6.58 9.14 -21.48
C PRO A 512 -8.03 9.40 -21.90
N ASP A 513 -8.57 8.62 -22.84
CA ASP A 513 -9.97 8.64 -23.29
C ASP A 513 -10.92 7.83 -22.36
N GLY A 514 -10.43 7.33 -21.23
CA GLY A 514 -11.25 6.68 -20.19
C GLY A 514 -11.51 5.20 -20.42
N VAL A 515 -10.76 4.53 -21.30
CA VAL A 515 -10.93 3.10 -21.60
C VAL A 515 -10.07 2.24 -20.69
N VAL A 516 -10.69 1.31 -19.96
CA VAL A 516 -9.98 0.34 -19.10
C VAL A 516 -9.27 -0.70 -19.96
N ILE A 517 -7.96 -0.83 -19.82
CA ILE A 517 -7.17 -1.86 -20.51
C ILE A 517 -7.20 -3.17 -19.72
N ARG A 518 -8.19 -4.02 -20.03
CA ARG A 518 -8.38 -5.33 -19.40
C ARG A 518 -7.30 -6.34 -19.80
N LEU A 519 -7.08 -7.33 -18.94
CA LEU A 519 -6.19 -8.46 -19.24
C LEU A 519 -6.99 -9.57 -19.94
N ASN A 520 -7.08 -9.52 -21.28
CA ASN A 520 -8.05 -10.33 -22.05
C ASN A 520 -7.54 -11.65 -22.64
N SER A 521 -6.29 -12.08 -22.44
CA SER A 521 -5.82 -13.35 -23.04
C SER A 521 -5.82 -14.49 -22.01
N HIS A 522 -6.60 -15.55 -22.29
CA HIS A 522 -6.47 -16.87 -21.64
C HIS A 522 -4.99 -17.33 -21.62
N LEU A 523 -4.20 -16.92 -22.62
CA LEU A 523 -2.76 -17.19 -22.70
C LEU A 523 -1.93 -16.47 -21.62
N ALA A 524 -2.30 -15.25 -21.18
CA ALA A 524 -1.62 -14.53 -20.06
C ALA A 524 -2.00 -15.07 -18.68
N ILE A 525 -3.12 -15.79 -18.64
CA ILE A 525 -3.76 -16.29 -17.43
C ILE A 525 -3.14 -17.63 -17.02
N ASP A 526 -2.66 -18.44 -17.98
CA ASP A 526 -2.17 -19.80 -17.74
C ASP A 526 -0.64 -19.95 -17.90
N ASN A 527 0.03 -19.09 -18.68
CA ASN A 527 1.50 -19.15 -18.82
C ASN A 527 2.13 -17.82 -19.30
N PRO A 528 2.78 -17.04 -18.41
CA PRO A 528 3.41 -15.77 -18.79
C PRO A 528 4.55 -15.92 -19.81
N LEU A 529 5.11 -17.13 -20.01
CA LEU A 529 6.15 -17.42 -21.00
C LEU A 529 5.62 -17.56 -22.44
N ARG A 530 4.30 -17.71 -22.62
CA ARG A 530 3.67 -17.88 -23.94
C ARG A 530 2.96 -16.64 -24.44
N THR A 531 2.90 -15.60 -23.61
CA THR A 531 2.39 -14.31 -24.04
C THR A 531 3.51 -13.47 -24.61
N THR A 532 3.46 -13.25 -25.91
CA THR A 532 3.83 -11.99 -26.55
C THR A 532 2.91 -10.86 -26.02
N GLY A 533 2.83 -10.72 -24.69
CA GLY A 533 1.97 -9.76 -24.04
C GLY A 533 2.50 -8.37 -24.35
N GLN A 534 1.70 -7.58 -25.06
CA GLN A 534 2.03 -6.18 -25.28
C GLN A 534 2.28 -5.52 -23.93
N LEU A 535 3.46 -4.91 -23.76
CA LEU A 535 3.79 -4.13 -22.58
C LEU A 535 2.79 -2.96 -22.49
N ILE A 536 1.92 -3.00 -21.48
CA ILE A 536 0.87 -2.00 -21.29
C ILE A 536 1.36 -0.93 -20.32
N GLN A 537 1.44 0.30 -20.80
CA GLN A 537 1.79 1.45 -19.98
C GLN A 537 0.67 1.80 -18.99
N TYR A 538 1.05 2.35 -17.84
CA TYR A 538 0.13 2.85 -16.84
C TYR A 538 0.17 4.38 -16.83
N THR A 539 -0.86 4.99 -17.41
CA THR A 539 -1.03 6.44 -17.42
C THR A 539 -1.58 6.87 -16.07
N TRP A 540 -0.70 7.34 -15.20
CA TRP A 540 -0.98 7.55 -13.78
C TRP A 540 -2.20 8.43 -13.50
N TYR A 541 -2.35 9.55 -14.21
CA TYR A 541 -3.38 10.54 -13.94
C TYR A 541 -4.78 10.12 -14.44
N SER A 542 -4.85 9.41 -15.57
CA SER A 542 -6.11 8.86 -16.07
C SER A 542 -6.50 7.54 -15.39
N SER A 543 -5.52 6.83 -14.81
CA SER A 543 -5.74 5.56 -14.10
C SER A 543 -6.24 5.77 -12.68
N VAL A 544 -7.32 6.55 -12.54
CA VAL A 544 -8.03 6.81 -11.29
C VAL A 544 -9.46 6.30 -11.35
N GLY A 545 -10.01 5.96 -10.20
CA GLY A 545 -11.41 5.56 -10.09
C GLY A 545 -11.99 6.01 -8.75
N TYR A 546 -13.31 5.93 -8.63
CA TYR A 546 -14.05 6.37 -7.46
C TYR A 546 -14.86 5.22 -6.88
N ILE A 547 -14.87 5.13 -5.56
CA ILE A 547 -15.70 4.18 -4.83
C ILE A 547 -16.52 4.95 -3.80
N GLN A 548 -17.83 4.70 -3.77
CA GLN A 548 -18.69 5.19 -2.71
C GLN A 548 -18.66 4.20 -1.55
N THR A 549 -18.21 4.61 -0.37
CA THR A 549 -18.15 3.75 0.82
C THR A 549 -18.22 4.57 2.09
N ASP A 550 -18.86 4.02 3.11
CA ASP A 550 -18.94 4.48 4.49
C ASP A 550 -18.13 3.59 5.46
N GLN A 551 -17.47 2.55 4.94
CA GLN A 551 -16.78 1.50 5.69
C GLN A 551 -15.26 1.56 5.50
N LEU A 552 -14.73 2.73 5.14
CA LEU A 552 -13.31 2.91 4.92
C LEU A 552 -12.56 3.07 6.24
N ASN A 553 -11.65 2.13 6.53
CA ASN A 553 -10.70 2.26 7.64
C ASN A 553 -9.36 2.79 7.11
N ILE A 554 -8.87 3.91 7.63
CA ILE A 554 -7.56 4.47 7.27
C ILE A 554 -6.49 3.77 8.11
N ILE A 555 -5.63 2.98 7.47
CA ILE A 555 -4.53 2.27 8.15
C ILE A 555 -3.21 3.05 8.10
N TYR A 556 -3.06 3.94 7.13
CA TYR A 556 -2.00 4.93 7.07
C TYR A 556 -2.59 6.25 6.59
N ALA A 557 -2.39 7.33 7.35
CA ALA A 557 -2.90 8.64 6.98
C ALA A 557 -2.15 9.25 5.79
N GLY A 558 -0.89 8.83 5.58
CA GLY A 558 0.02 9.53 4.69
C GLY A 558 0.44 10.90 5.25
N ASP A 559 1.39 11.56 4.59
CA ASP A 559 1.71 12.97 4.85
C ASP A 559 1.03 13.92 3.85
N GLY A 560 0.30 13.37 2.87
CA GLY A 560 -0.48 14.11 1.88
C GLY A 560 0.31 14.58 0.65
N ILE A 561 1.61 14.28 0.55
CA ILE A 561 2.49 15.03 -0.35
C ILE A 561 2.67 14.36 -1.73
N HIS A 562 2.44 13.06 -1.89
CA HIS A 562 2.83 12.38 -3.13
C HIS A 562 1.86 11.27 -3.52
N LYS A 563 1.16 11.42 -4.64
CA LYS A 563 0.19 10.42 -5.10
C LYS A 563 0.47 9.86 -6.50
N ILE A 564 1.42 10.48 -7.21
CA ILE A 564 1.80 10.19 -8.60
C ILE A 564 3.32 10.35 -8.71
N PRO A 565 4.06 9.56 -9.53
CA PRO A 565 5.52 9.65 -9.59
C PRO A 565 5.99 11.06 -9.90
N ARG A 566 7.10 11.41 -9.25
CA ARG A 566 7.94 12.53 -9.64
C ARG A 566 8.50 12.24 -11.03
N VAL A 567 7.78 12.60 -12.09
CA VAL A 567 8.35 12.57 -13.44
C VAL A 567 9.27 13.78 -13.58
N TYR A 568 10.42 13.72 -12.92
CA TYR A 568 11.54 14.63 -13.10
C TYR A 568 12.55 13.98 -14.05
N ASN A 569 12.93 14.68 -15.12
CA ASN A 569 13.98 14.24 -16.03
C ASN A 569 15.04 15.33 -16.17
N ALA A 570 16.22 15.08 -15.62
CA ALA A 570 17.30 16.07 -15.58
C ALA A 570 17.77 16.53 -16.98
N LYS A 571 17.78 15.62 -17.97
CA LYS A 571 18.18 15.95 -19.34
C LYS A 571 17.14 16.81 -20.06
N GLU A 572 15.86 16.49 -19.87
CA GLU A 572 14.77 17.32 -20.38
C GLU A 572 14.71 18.67 -19.65
N PHE A 573 15.07 18.70 -18.36
CA PHE A 573 15.14 19.91 -17.56
C PHE A 573 16.16 20.95 -18.06
N GLU A 574 17.16 20.56 -18.84
CA GLU A 574 18.09 21.52 -19.45
C GLU A 574 17.44 22.34 -20.58
N LYS A 575 16.28 21.91 -21.10
CA LYS A 575 15.59 22.63 -22.19
C LYS A 575 15.00 23.96 -21.70
N PRO A 576 14.89 24.96 -22.60
CA PRO A 576 14.25 26.24 -22.30
C PRO A 576 12.81 26.07 -21.85
N VAL A 577 12.32 27.02 -21.05
CA VAL A 577 10.90 27.11 -20.68
C VAL A 577 10.08 27.31 -21.95
N ILE A 578 8.98 26.57 -22.08
CA ILE A 578 7.99 26.74 -23.14
C ILE A 578 6.86 27.58 -22.56
N SER A 579 6.62 28.77 -23.11
CA SER A 579 5.61 29.69 -22.60
C SER A 579 4.96 30.47 -23.72
N ASP A 580 3.72 30.88 -23.52
CA ASP A 580 3.09 31.95 -24.28
C ASP A 580 2.15 32.74 -23.36
N THR A 581 1.90 33.99 -23.74
CA THR A 581 0.97 34.89 -23.06
C THR A 581 -0.09 35.32 -24.06
N ASP A 582 -1.36 35.26 -23.66
CA ASP A 582 -2.47 35.79 -24.43
C ASP A 582 -2.40 37.32 -24.54
N ALA A 583 -3.40 37.92 -25.20
CA ALA A 583 -3.47 39.37 -25.37
C ALA A 583 -3.41 40.08 -24.01
N MET A 584 -2.46 41.00 -23.89
CA MET A 584 -2.32 41.86 -22.71
C MET A 584 -3.24 43.07 -22.86
N VAL A 585 -3.94 43.40 -21.79
CA VAL A 585 -4.83 44.56 -21.71
C VAL A 585 -4.36 45.46 -20.58
N ILE A 586 -4.26 46.76 -20.83
CA ILE A 586 -4.01 47.76 -19.81
C ILE A 586 -5.17 48.75 -19.76
N SER A 587 -5.69 49.00 -18.56
CA SER A 587 -6.73 50.00 -18.32
C SER A 587 -6.51 50.59 -16.93
N SER A 588 -6.63 51.91 -16.81
CA SER A 588 -6.44 52.62 -15.53
C SER A 588 -5.13 52.24 -14.80
N GLY A 589 -4.02 52.08 -15.55
CA GLY A 589 -2.71 51.71 -15.01
C GLY A 589 -2.60 50.26 -14.50
N LYS A 590 -3.60 49.42 -14.75
CA LYS A 590 -3.65 48.01 -14.34
C LYS A 590 -3.51 47.09 -15.55
N LEU A 591 -2.62 46.13 -15.44
CA LEU A 591 -2.33 45.16 -16.50
C LEU A 591 -3.02 43.82 -16.23
N THR A 592 -3.66 43.27 -17.26
CA THR A 592 -4.39 42.00 -17.25
C THR A 592 -3.95 41.12 -18.41
N PHE A 593 -3.71 39.83 -18.15
CA PHE A 593 -3.37 38.82 -19.17
C PHE A 593 -3.51 37.39 -18.63
N ASN A 594 -3.56 36.41 -19.53
CA ASN A 594 -3.47 34.98 -19.20
C ASN A 594 -2.31 34.35 -19.96
N GLY A 595 -1.89 33.14 -19.56
CA GLY A 595 -0.88 32.41 -20.32
C GLY A 595 -0.50 31.09 -19.67
N TYR A 596 0.60 30.51 -20.17
CA TYR A 596 1.17 29.29 -19.61
C TYR A 596 2.70 29.34 -19.57
N GLY A 597 3.29 28.54 -18.68
CA GLY A 597 4.73 28.44 -18.46
C GLY A 597 5.13 27.01 -18.09
N ILE A 598 5.69 26.29 -19.05
CA ILE A 598 6.07 24.89 -18.93
C ILE A 598 7.59 24.81 -18.77
N LYS A 599 8.04 24.21 -17.66
CA LYS A 599 9.43 23.80 -17.54
C LYS A 599 9.55 22.34 -18.00
N PRO A 600 10.19 22.05 -19.15
CA PRO A 600 10.35 20.68 -19.61
C PRO A 600 11.04 19.82 -18.55
N GLY A 601 10.67 18.55 -18.48
CA GLY A 601 11.21 17.64 -17.49
C GLY A 601 10.52 17.70 -16.12
N VAL A 602 9.46 18.49 -15.94
CA VAL A 602 8.66 18.57 -14.70
C VAL A 602 7.18 18.50 -15.04
N SER A 603 6.47 17.44 -14.67
CA SER A 603 5.02 17.41 -14.88
C SER A 603 4.30 18.47 -14.01
N ILE A 604 3.33 19.18 -14.59
CA ILE A 604 2.44 20.17 -13.98
C ILE A 604 1.00 19.85 -14.42
N PRO A 605 0.37 18.84 -13.82
CA PRO A 605 -0.95 18.33 -14.22
C PRO A 605 -2.09 19.24 -13.75
N TYR A 606 -1.94 19.89 -12.59
CA TYR A 606 -2.95 20.79 -12.02
C TYR A 606 -2.38 22.17 -11.73
N THR A 607 -3.24 23.19 -11.79
CA THR A 607 -2.86 24.61 -11.57
C THR A 607 -2.44 24.89 -10.14
N THR A 608 -2.84 24.07 -9.18
CA THR A 608 -2.36 24.09 -7.79
C THR A 608 -0.92 23.59 -7.64
N ASN A 609 -0.39 22.91 -8.65
CA ASN A 609 0.98 22.38 -8.60
C ASN A 609 2.05 23.38 -9.05
N VAL A 610 1.66 24.58 -9.45
CA VAL A 610 2.60 25.62 -9.85
C VAL A 610 2.10 26.97 -9.35
N SER A 611 3.02 27.87 -9.05
CA SER A 611 2.71 29.27 -8.80
C SER A 611 3.55 30.15 -9.70
N PHE A 612 3.00 31.29 -10.12
CA PHE A 612 3.68 32.22 -11.02
C PHE A 612 3.72 33.62 -10.41
N LYS A 613 4.82 34.33 -10.70
CA LYS A 613 4.97 35.75 -10.44
C LYS A 613 5.42 36.47 -11.69
N LEU A 614 4.87 37.67 -11.91
CA LEU A 614 5.44 38.65 -12.82
C LEU A 614 6.54 39.43 -12.08
N LEU A 615 7.74 39.44 -12.64
CA LEU A 615 8.88 40.22 -12.18
C LEU A 615 9.07 41.43 -13.10
N VAL A 616 9.12 42.61 -12.50
CA VAL A 616 9.36 43.88 -13.19
C VAL A 616 10.73 44.37 -12.78
N SER A 617 11.66 44.42 -13.72
CA SER A 617 13.08 44.70 -13.44
C SER A 617 13.56 45.96 -14.13
N THR A 618 14.44 46.72 -13.47
CA THR A 618 15.14 47.87 -14.04
C THR A 618 16.62 47.78 -13.69
N ASN A 619 17.52 48.14 -14.62
CA ASN A 619 18.97 47.99 -14.44
C ASN A 619 19.41 46.61 -13.92
N ASN A 620 18.78 45.54 -14.42
CA ASN A 620 18.99 44.15 -13.99
C ASN A 620 18.70 43.84 -12.51
N GLN A 621 17.93 44.69 -11.82
CA GLN A 621 17.42 44.43 -10.48
C GLN A 621 15.89 44.38 -10.48
N ILE A 622 15.32 43.48 -9.67
CA ILE A 622 13.86 43.37 -9.52
C ILE A 622 13.37 44.62 -8.79
N ALA A 623 12.62 45.47 -9.49
CA ALA A 623 12.00 46.66 -8.93
C ALA A 623 10.71 46.29 -8.18
N LYS A 624 9.94 45.34 -8.74
CA LYS A 624 8.70 44.84 -8.13
C LYS A 624 8.36 43.44 -8.63
N SER A 625 7.67 42.65 -7.80
CA SER A 625 7.11 41.35 -8.16
C SER A 625 5.62 41.31 -7.85
N TYR A 626 4.85 40.65 -8.71
CA TYR A 626 3.40 40.48 -8.54
C TYR A 626 3.04 39.00 -8.66
N SER A 627 2.43 38.44 -7.62
CA SER A 627 1.89 37.07 -7.68
C SER A 627 0.70 37.02 -8.63
N LEU A 628 0.62 35.96 -9.42
CA LEU A 628 -0.48 35.70 -10.35
C LEU A 628 -1.46 34.69 -9.76
N SER A 629 -2.72 34.76 -10.17
CA SER A 629 -3.71 33.74 -9.86
C SER A 629 -3.54 32.52 -10.77
N GLN A 630 -4.14 31.40 -10.35
CA GLN A 630 -4.19 30.18 -11.16
C GLN A 630 -5.00 30.42 -12.43
N GLY A 631 -4.51 29.88 -13.56
CA GLY A 631 -5.25 29.88 -14.81
C GLY A 631 -6.31 28.77 -14.87
N LEU A 632 -6.97 28.63 -16.02
CA LEU A 632 -7.82 27.47 -16.32
C LEU A 632 -6.96 26.29 -16.80
N ILE A 633 -7.40 25.06 -16.50
CA ILE A 633 -6.76 23.85 -17.01
C ILE A 633 -6.83 23.83 -18.54
N ASN A 634 -5.71 23.49 -19.21
CA ASN A 634 -5.62 23.40 -20.66
C ASN A 634 -5.01 22.05 -21.13
N PRO A 635 -5.85 21.05 -21.44
CA PRO A 635 -5.40 19.71 -21.87
C PRO A 635 -4.56 19.67 -23.15
N SER A 636 -4.66 20.72 -23.97
CA SER A 636 -3.88 20.82 -25.21
C SER A 636 -2.39 20.98 -24.91
N LEU A 637 -2.01 21.47 -23.72
CA LEU A 637 -0.59 21.62 -23.34
C LEU A 637 0.11 20.28 -23.21
N THR A 638 -0.50 19.29 -22.55
CA THR A 638 0.04 17.92 -22.53
C THR A 638 0.08 17.33 -23.92
N THR A 639 -0.97 17.53 -24.72
CA THR A 639 -1.04 16.99 -26.08
C THR A 639 0.08 17.54 -26.97
N ASN A 640 0.36 18.83 -26.87
CA ASN A 640 1.33 19.52 -27.72
C ASN A 640 2.77 19.37 -27.24
N PHE A 641 2.99 19.32 -25.91
CA PHE A 641 4.34 19.43 -25.32
C PHE A 641 4.73 18.25 -24.45
N GLY A 642 3.78 17.43 -24.01
CA GLY A 642 3.99 16.33 -23.06
C GLY A 642 4.78 15.15 -23.62
N SER A 643 4.76 14.94 -24.95
CA SER A 643 5.46 13.85 -25.65
C SER A 643 5.17 12.43 -25.12
N GLY A 644 4.01 12.25 -24.46
CA GLY A 644 3.64 11.00 -23.79
C GLY A 644 4.44 10.69 -22.52
N GLN A 645 5.29 11.62 -22.08
CA GLN A 645 6.16 11.45 -20.90
C GLN A 645 5.80 12.39 -19.75
N PHE A 646 5.30 13.60 -20.05
CA PHE A 646 5.00 14.64 -19.07
C PHE A 646 3.59 15.18 -19.27
N GLU A 647 2.99 15.66 -18.18
CA GLU A 647 1.70 16.36 -18.21
C GLU A 647 1.89 17.83 -17.88
N TYR A 648 1.19 18.71 -18.60
CA TYR A 648 1.34 20.17 -18.50
C TYR A 648 0.01 20.92 -18.44
N ASP A 649 -1.09 20.20 -18.24
CA ASP A 649 -2.46 20.74 -18.28
C ASP A 649 -2.69 21.89 -17.30
N GLY A 650 -2.00 21.84 -16.16
CA GLY A 650 -2.07 22.83 -15.10
C GLY A 650 -1.03 23.94 -15.19
N ALA A 651 -0.20 24.00 -16.24
CA ALA A 651 0.89 24.97 -16.35
C ALA A 651 0.45 26.40 -16.69
N THR A 652 -0.78 26.80 -16.31
CA THR A 652 -1.44 28.05 -16.70
C THR A 652 -1.51 29.07 -15.57
N TYR A 653 -1.57 30.35 -15.92
CA TYR A 653 -1.69 31.47 -14.98
C TYR A 653 -2.65 32.55 -15.49
N GLN A 654 -3.13 33.36 -14.57
CA GLN A 654 -3.94 34.53 -14.83
C GLN A 654 -3.44 35.74 -14.02
N ALA A 655 -3.34 36.87 -14.69
CA ALA A 655 -3.04 38.17 -14.12
C ALA A 655 -4.30 39.02 -14.24
N SER A 656 -5.09 39.15 -13.17
CA SER A 656 -6.40 39.83 -13.26
C SER A 656 -6.34 41.34 -13.00
N ASN A 657 -5.31 41.83 -12.28
CA ASN A 657 -5.26 43.22 -11.80
C ASN A 657 -3.85 43.64 -11.35
N ILE A 658 -2.87 43.61 -12.24
CA ILE A 658 -1.48 43.99 -11.90
C ILE A 658 -1.37 45.51 -11.89
N ASP A 659 -1.35 46.11 -10.70
CA ASP A 659 -1.26 47.57 -10.53
C ASP A 659 0.16 48.11 -10.77
N LEU A 660 0.34 48.73 -11.94
CA LEU A 660 1.61 49.32 -12.36
C LEU A 660 1.77 50.78 -11.90
N THR A 661 0.76 51.41 -11.29
CA THR A 661 0.79 52.83 -10.90
C THR A 661 1.85 53.13 -9.83
N SER A 662 2.17 52.12 -9.02
CA SER A 662 3.22 52.17 -8.02
C SER A 662 4.65 52.21 -8.57
N LEU A 663 4.85 51.89 -9.85
CA LEU A 663 6.17 51.93 -10.48
C LEU A 663 6.56 53.38 -10.83
N PRO A 664 7.80 53.80 -10.53
CA PRO A 664 8.32 55.08 -10.98
C PRO A 664 8.36 55.23 -12.51
N VAL A 665 8.46 56.47 -13.00
CA VAL A 665 8.81 56.74 -14.40
C VAL A 665 10.14 56.08 -14.72
N GLY A 666 10.21 55.37 -15.85
CA GLY A 666 11.37 54.60 -16.24
C GLY A 666 11.06 53.48 -17.21
N THR A 667 12.09 52.70 -17.50
CA THR A 667 12.04 51.57 -18.42
C THR A 667 12.26 50.28 -17.66
N TYR A 668 11.40 49.29 -17.91
CA TYR A 668 11.35 48.03 -17.19
C TYR A 668 11.29 46.84 -18.14
N THR A 669 12.02 45.77 -17.83
CA THR A 669 11.90 44.49 -18.51
C THR A 669 10.97 43.58 -17.72
N LEU A 670 10.06 42.88 -18.40
CA LEU A 670 9.11 41.96 -17.81
C LEU A 670 9.59 40.51 -17.95
N SER A 671 9.63 39.79 -16.83
CA SER A 671 9.91 38.35 -16.79
C SER A 671 8.94 37.63 -15.87
N MET A 672 8.90 36.32 -15.98
CA MET A 672 8.07 35.42 -15.19
C MET A 672 8.97 34.54 -14.33
N GLU A 673 8.53 34.28 -13.09
CA GLU A 673 9.06 33.23 -12.22
C GLU A 673 7.96 32.21 -12.00
N GLY A 674 8.22 30.95 -12.34
CA GLY A 674 7.38 29.81 -12.01
C GLY A 674 8.02 28.98 -10.90
N VAL A 675 7.21 28.50 -9.97
CA VAL A 675 7.60 27.56 -8.91
C VAL A 675 6.73 26.33 -9.02
N ALA A 676 7.28 25.24 -9.57
CA ALA A 676 6.60 23.96 -9.66
C ALA A 676 6.77 23.17 -8.35
N ASN A 677 5.65 22.81 -7.74
CA ASN A 677 5.56 22.12 -6.46
C ASN A 677 5.25 20.62 -6.62
N THR A 678 5.51 20.05 -7.80
CA THR A 678 5.29 18.61 -8.07
C THR A 678 6.41 17.70 -7.58
N LEU A 679 7.50 18.26 -7.06
CA LEU A 679 8.66 17.55 -6.55
C LEU A 679 8.85 17.80 -5.04
N ALA A 680 9.68 16.98 -4.37
CA ALA A 680 10.02 17.18 -2.94
C ALA A 680 10.63 18.56 -2.64
N GLN A 681 11.38 19.09 -3.60
CA GLN A 681 11.94 20.42 -3.56
C GLN A 681 11.26 21.22 -4.67
N PRO A 682 10.62 22.36 -4.35
CA PRO A 682 10.02 23.21 -5.36
C PRO A 682 11.04 23.61 -6.41
N THR A 683 10.68 23.44 -7.68
CA THR A 683 11.55 23.79 -8.79
C THR A 683 11.22 25.19 -9.26
N VAL A 684 12.17 26.11 -9.05
CA VAL A 684 12.07 27.49 -9.51
C VAL A 684 12.64 27.58 -10.93
N PHE A 685 11.89 28.23 -11.82
CA PHE A 685 12.34 28.55 -13.17
C PHE A 685 11.90 29.96 -13.54
N ALA A 686 12.75 30.68 -14.26
CA ALA A 686 12.45 32.03 -14.71
C ALA A 686 12.62 32.14 -16.23
N TYR A 687 11.82 32.99 -16.85
CA TYR A 687 11.82 33.19 -18.29
C TYR A 687 11.34 34.61 -18.64
N PRO A 688 11.78 35.20 -19.76
CA PRO A 688 11.26 36.48 -20.22
C PRO A 688 9.76 36.38 -20.50
N LEU A 689 8.99 37.42 -20.19
CA LEU A 689 7.59 37.49 -20.62
C LEU A 689 7.57 37.71 -22.13
N THR A 690 6.90 36.81 -22.86
CA THR A 690 6.75 36.85 -24.31
C THR A 690 5.28 36.66 -24.69
N THR A 691 4.88 37.17 -25.84
CA THR A 691 3.54 36.95 -26.40
C THR A 691 3.61 36.77 -27.92
N SER A 692 2.81 35.85 -28.45
CA SER A 692 2.51 35.73 -29.87
C SER A 692 1.42 36.71 -30.36
N LYS A 693 0.71 37.35 -29.42
CA LYS A 693 -0.39 38.28 -29.69
C LYS A 693 0.08 39.73 -29.83
N THR A 694 -0.81 40.61 -30.25
CA THR A 694 -0.54 42.05 -30.32
C THR A 694 -0.40 42.63 -28.92
N LEU A 695 0.59 43.50 -28.74
CA LEU A 695 0.77 44.25 -27.49
C LEU A 695 -0.35 45.29 -27.33
N PRO A 696 -0.70 45.65 -26.08
CA PRO A 696 -1.65 46.71 -25.82
C PRO A 696 -1.18 48.03 -26.41
N THR A 697 -2.13 48.82 -26.90
CA THR A 697 -1.88 50.19 -27.32
C THR A 697 -1.40 51.04 -26.15
N LEU A 698 -0.67 52.12 -26.46
CA LEU A 698 -0.27 53.12 -25.47
C LEU A 698 -1.50 53.56 -24.65
N SER A 699 -1.44 53.41 -23.33
CA SER A 699 -2.48 53.87 -22.41
C SER A 699 -1.94 55.01 -21.57
N VAL A 700 -2.76 56.03 -21.34
CA VAL A 700 -2.44 57.16 -20.48
C VAL A 700 -3.37 57.10 -19.28
N PHE A 701 -2.80 57.07 -18.08
CA PHE A 701 -3.55 57.13 -16.83
C PHE A 701 -2.79 57.94 -15.78
N ASN A 702 -3.49 58.83 -15.08
CA ASN A 702 -2.92 59.64 -13.98
C ASN A 702 -1.62 60.38 -14.37
N LYS A 703 -1.62 61.06 -15.52
CA LYS A 703 -0.47 61.81 -16.09
C LYS A 703 0.77 60.96 -16.34
N ARG A 704 0.59 59.66 -16.56
CA ARG A 704 1.64 58.73 -16.97
C ARG A 704 1.17 57.94 -18.18
N SER A 705 2.06 57.74 -19.14
CA SER A 705 1.80 56.85 -20.27
C SER A 705 2.53 55.53 -20.09
N TYR A 706 1.85 54.43 -20.43
CA TYR A 706 2.32 53.06 -20.32
C TYR A 706 2.43 52.48 -21.73
N GLU A 707 3.66 52.31 -22.20
CA GLU A 707 3.96 51.76 -23.52
C GLU A 707 4.62 50.39 -23.38
N PHE A 708 4.14 49.40 -24.13
CA PHE A 708 4.75 48.08 -24.18
C PHE A 708 5.47 47.90 -25.52
N LYS A 709 6.74 47.51 -25.49
CA LYS A 709 7.57 47.23 -26.67
C LYS A 709 8.08 45.81 -26.66
N LYS A 710 8.09 45.19 -27.84
CA LYS A 710 8.78 43.92 -28.06
C LYS A 710 10.23 44.19 -28.43
N LEU A 711 11.16 43.57 -27.70
CA LEU A 711 12.58 43.64 -27.99
C LEU A 711 12.97 42.60 -29.06
N GLU A 712 14.19 42.69 -29.59
CA GLU A 712 14.69 41.75 -30.63
C GLU A 712 14.65 40.29 -30.16
N ASN A 713 14.89 40.04 -28.87
CA ASN A 713 14.80 38.72 -28.25
C ASN A 713 13.35 38.29 -27.90
N GLN A 714 12.34 38.97 -28.44
CA GLN A 714 10.91 38.78 -28.20
C GLN A 714 10.39 39.10 -26.78
N SER A 715 11.27 39.47 -25.85
CA SER A 715 10.87 39.88 -24.50
C SER A 715 10.14 41.22 -24.52
N ILE A 716 9.28 41.43 -23.52
CA ILE A 716 8.47 42.64 -23.40
C ILE A 716 9.12 43.64 -22.46
N GLN A 717 9.21 44.88 -22.93
CA GLN A 717 9.63 46.04 -22.17
C GLN A 717 8.43 46.95 -21.90
N LEU A 718 8.28 47.41 -20.66
CA LEU A 718 7.33 48.43 -20.24
C LEU A 718 8.08 49.76 -20.09
N ILE A 719 7.59 50.80 -20.76
CA ILE A 719 8.11 52.17 -20.65
C ILE A 719 7.02 53.02 -20.01
N ILE A 720 7.35 53.62 -18.86
CA ILE A 720 6.47 54.56 -18.16
C ILE A 720 7.08 55.94 -18.28
N THR A 721 6.36 56.88 -18.92
CA THR A 721 6.77 58.28 -19.04
C THR A 721 5.76 59.22 -18.41
N ALA A 722 6.23 60.32 -17.81
CA ALA A 722 5.35 61.40 -17.40
C ALA A 722 4.77 62.08 -18.65
N THR A 723 3.49 62.42 -18.62
CA THR A 723 2.80 63.12 -19.72
C THR A 723 1.84 64.18 -19.18
N ASP A 724 1.75 65.29 -19.89
CA ASP A 724 0.78 66.37 -19.62
C ASP A 724 -0.56 66.13 -20.34
N SER A 725 -0.69 65.04 -21.11
CA SER A 725 -1.93 64.67 -21.78
C SER A 725 -3.00 64.23 -20.79
N ASN A 726 -4.22 64.79 -20.92
CA ASN A 726 -5.41 64.30 -20.22
C ASN A 726 -5.70 62.83 -20.58
N ASP A 727 -6.30 62.08 -19.66
CA ASP A 727 -6.71 60.66 -19.82
C ASP A 727 -7.20 60.38 -21.24
N THR A 728 -6.46 59.56 -21.98
CA THR A 728 -6.93 58.95 -23.22
C THR A 728 -7.08 57.45 -22.97
N ASP A 729 -7.90 57.08 -21.99
CA ASP A 729 -8.60 55.81 -22.14
C ASP A 729 -9.59 56.00 -23.31
N PRO A 730 -9.62 55.08 -24.29
CA PRO A 730 -10.58 55.19 -25.39
C PRO A 730 -11.99 55.16 -24.81
N VAL A 731 -12.68 56.30 -24.85
CA VAL A 731 -14.13 56.36 -24.66
C VAL A 731 -14.75 55.71 -25.89
N THR A 732 -15.10 54.43 -25.81
CA THR A 732 -16.10 53.84 -26.69
C THR A 732 -17.48 54.30 -26.20
N ASN A 733 -18.03 55.33 -26.85
CA ASN A 733 -19.45 55.66 -26.73
C ASN A 733 -20.27 54.69 -27.61
N PRO A 734 -21.46 54.24 -27.17
CA PRO A 734 -22.22 53.14 -27.75
C PRO A 734 -23.06 53.60 -28.96
N ASP A 735 -23.27 52.71 -29.93
CA ASP A 735 -24.34 52.80 -30.93
C ASP A 735 -24.89 51.38 -31.19
N PRO A 736 -26.16 51.26 -31.55
CA PRO A 736 -27.24 50.85 -30.67
C PRO A 736 -27.23 49.35 -30.33
N GLU A 737 -27.65 49.07 -29.11
CA GLU A 737 -27.89 47.76 -28.53
C GLU A 737 -28.88 46.93 -29.38
N PRO A 738 -28.51 45.74 -29.89
CA PRO A 738 -29.46 44.63 -29.85
C PRO A 738 -29.49 44.17 -28.39
N GLU A 739 -30.62 44.37 -27.70
CA GLU A 739 -30.87 43.96 -26.30
C GLU A 739 -29.99 42.75 -25.87
N PRO A 740 -28.91 42.95 -25.09
CA PRO A 740 -28.40 41.94 -24.20
C PRO A 740 -29.35 41.90 -23.01
N GLU A 741 -29.80 40.69 -22.69
CA GLU A 741 -30.48 40.41 -21.44
C GLU A 741 -29.74 41.06 -20.26
N PRO A 742 -30.47 41.54 -19.24
CA PRO A 742 -29.86 42.23 -18.10
C PRO A 742 -28.70 41.40 -17.54
N GLU A 743 -27.50 41.99 -17.49
CA GLU A 743 -26.40 41.41 -16.71
C GLU A 743 -26.90 41.29 -15.26
N PRO A 744 -26.90 40.07 -14.68
CA PRO A 744 -27.42 39.87 -13.34
C PRO A 744 -26.55 40.68 -12.37
N GLU A 745 -27.18 41.48 -11.50
CA GLU A 745 -26.50 42.02 -10.34
C GLU A 745 -25.73 40.88 -9.64
N PRO A 746 -24.49 41.09 -9.18
CA PRO A 746 -23.76 40.05 -8.48
C PRO A 746 -24.61 39.57 -7.31
N VAL A 747 -25.03 38.30 -7.37
CA VAL A 747 -25.88 37.70 -6.34
C VAL A 747 -25.06 37.67 -5.05
N ILE A 748 -25.36 38.59 -4.13
CA ILE A 748 -24.78 38.60 -2.79
C ILE A 748 -25.42 37.45 -2.02
N LEU A 749 -24.69 36.34 -1.94
CA LEU A 749 -25.08 35.20 -1.12
C LEU A 749 -24.48 35.39 0.28
N LYS A 750 -25.29 35.95 1.20
CA LYS A 750 -24.86 36.10 2.60
C LYS A 750 -24.47 34.76 3.20
N GLY A 751 -23.28 34.70 3.77
CA GLY A 751 -22.68 33.49 4.33
C GLY A 751 -21.72 32.77 3.40
N ASP A 752 -21.64 33.11 2.11
CA ASP A 752 -20.62 32.61 1.17
C ASP A 752 -19.37 33.48 1.26
N VAL A 753 -18.61 33.27 2.33
CA VAL A 753 -17.46 34.10 2.72
C VAL A 753 -16.27 33.85 1.79
N ASN A 754 -16.20 32.71 1.10
CA ASN A 754 -15.13 32.40 0.16
C ASN A 754 -15.46 32.74 -1.31
N GLY A 755 -16.73 33.03 -1.63
CA GLY A 755 -17.21 33.41 -2.96
C GLY A 755 -17.34 32.25 -3.93
N ASP A 756 -17.47 31.01 -3.44
CA ASP A 756 -17.58 29.79 -4.24
C ASP A 756 -19.02 29.48 -4.70
N GLY A 757 -19.99 30.32 -4.30
CA GLY A 757 -21.41 30.20 -4.61
C GLY A 757 -22.17 29.28 -3.65
N ARG A 758 -21.56 28.84 -2.54
CA ARG A 758 -22.19 27.94 -1.56
C ARG A 758 -21.92 28.44 -0.14
N ILE A 759 -22.93 28.28 0.72
CA ILE A 759 -22.79 28.57 2.15
C ILE A 759 -22.45 27.26 2.87
N THR A 760 -21.21 27.10 3.33
CA THR A 760 -20.72 25.87 3.95
C THR A 760 -19.95 26.14 5.25
N ILE A 761 -19.59 25.07 5.98
CA ILE A 761 -18.73 25.22 7.17
C ILE A 761 -17.37 25.85 6.84
N THR A 762 -16.92 25.77 5.58
CA THR A 762 -15.69 26.41 5.12
C THR A 762 -15.78 27.92 5.25
N ASP A 763 -16.95 28.49 4.94
CA ASP A 763 -17.23 29.91 5.06
C ASP A 763 -17.29 30.36 6.52
N MET A 764 -17.84 29.52 7.40
CA MET A 764 -17.82 29.75 8.85
C MET A 764 -16.38 29.73 9.41
N VAL A 765 -15.53 28.81 8.94
CA VAL A 765 -14.12 28.73 9.34
C VAL A 765 -13.36 29.96 8.85
N ILE A 766 -13.56 30.38 7.60
CA ILE A 766 -12.94 31.57 7.04
C ILE A 766 -13.39 32.83 7.80
N LEU A 767 -14.66 32.94 8.14
CA LEU A 767 -15.18 34.06 8.95
C LEU A 767 -14.59 34.06 10.37
N HIS A 768 -14.42 32.88 10.98
CA HIS A 768 -13.76 32.74 12.28
C HIS A 768 -12.28 33.10 12.23
N LEU A 769 -11.56 32.68 11.18
CA LEU A 769 -10.16 33.01 10.96
C LEU A 769 -9.97 34.51 10.72
N ALA A 770 -10.87 35.14 9.97
CA ALA A 770 -10.87 36.58 9.75
C ALA A 770 -11.15 37.38 11.03
N LEU A 771 -12.13 36.98 11.84
CA LEU A 771 -12.38 37.57 13.17
C LEU A 771 -11.20 37.40 14.14
N SER A 772 -10.37 36.37 13.91
CA SER A 772 -9.13 36.12 14.65
C SER A 772 -7.90 36.81 14.06
N GLY A 773 -8.06 37.57 12.96
CA GLY A 773 -6.98 38.28 12.28
C GLY A 773 -5.99 37.37 11.52
N LEU A 774 -6.36 36.12 11.26
CA LEU A 774 -5.54 35.11 10.58
C LEU A 774 -5.84 35.00 9.08
N GLU A 775 -6.87 35.68 8.58
CA GLU A 775 -7.24 35.73 7.18
C GLU A 775 -7.72 37.14 6.77
N ASP A 776 -7.26 37.63 5.61
CA ASP A 776 -7.65 38.94 5.07
C ASP A 776 -8.98 38.86 4.30
N ILE A 777 -9.97 39.65 4.74
CA ILE A 777 -11.25 39.81 4.05
C ILE A 777 -11.15 40.95 3.03
N ASN A 778 -11.41 40.66 1.76
CA ASN A 778 -11.54 41.69 0.71
C ASN A 778 -12.97 42.28 0.67
N LYS A 779 -13.18 43.37 -0.10
CA LYS A 779 -14.46 44.12 -0.12
C LYS A 779 -15.70 43.27 -0.50
N TYR A 780 -15.53 42.21 -1.29
CA TYR A 780 -16.63 41.31 -1.69
C TYR A 780 -16.95 40.28 -0.61
N LYS A 781 -15.91 39.75 0.05
CA LYS A 781 -16.06 38.92 1.26
C LYS A 781 -16.71 39.70 2.41
N LEU A 782 -16.55 41.03 2.46
CA LEU A 782 -17.11 41.87 3.52
C LEU A 782 -18.65 41.92 3.49
N LEU A 783 -19.25 42.03 2.30
CA LEU A 783 -20.70 42.03 2.09
C LEU A 783 -21.34 40.66 2.33
N ASN A 784 -20.65 39.58 1.96
CA ASN A 784 -21.13 38.21 2.23
C ASN A 784 -20.96 37.82 3.70
N SER A 785 -20.03 38.45 4.43
CA SER A 785 -19.72 38.15 5.84
C SER A 785 -20.57 38.95 6.84
N ASP A 786 -21.20 40.04 6.41
CA ASP A 786 -22.09 40.86 7.23
C ASP A 786 -23.50 40.25 7.21
N MET A 787 -23.73 39.32 8.11
CA MET A 787 -24.95 38.51 8.13
C MET A 787 -26.15 39.35 8.59
N ASN A 788 -25.93 40.45 9.33
CA ASN A 788 -27.00 41.29 9.89
C ASN A 788 -27.15 42.69 9.24
N ASP A 789 -26.37 43.01 8.19
CA ASP A 789 -26.34 44.31 7.48
C ASP A 789 -25.95 45.52 8.34
N ASP A 790 -25.23 45.33 9.44
CA ASP A 790 -24.81 46.45 10.30
C ASP A 790 -23.52 47.16 9.81
N ASN A 791 -23.00 46.73 8.66
CA ASN A 791 -21.74 47.12 8.02
C ASN A 791 -20.50 46.83 8.89
N ARG A 792 -20.58 45.88 9.82
CA ARG A 792 -19.45 45.40 10.63
C ARG A 792 -19.43 43.88 10.62
N ILE A 793 -18.23 43.32 10.57
CA ILE A 793 -18.05 41.87 10.75
C ILE A 793 -17.67 41.64 12.20
N THR A 794 -18.55 40.97 12.94
CA THR A 794 -18.40 40.69 14.36
C THR A 794 -18.67 39.22 14.66
N VAL A 795 -18.41 38.82 15.90
CA VAL A 795 -18.76 37.46 16.37
C VAL A 795 -20.28 37.20 16.23
N THR A 796 -21.11 38.24 16.20
CA THR A 796 -22.55 38.14 15.93
C THR A 796 -22.82 37.53 14.55
N ASP A 797 -22.08 37.95 13.52
CA ASP A 797 -22.24 37.46 12.15
C ASP A 797 -21.79 36.00 12.01
N LEU A 798 -20.72 35.63 12.72
CA LEU A 798 -20.28 34.24 12.82
C LEU A 798 -21.34 33.35 13.50
N VAL A 799 -22.03 33.86 14.52
CA VAL A 799 -23.11 33.13 15.20
C VAL A 799 -24.33 32.99 14.29
N ILE A 800 -24.69 34.02 13.52
CA ILE A 800 -25.80 33.95 12.55
C ILE A 800 -25.48 32.93 11.45
N LEU A 801 -24.26 32.97 10.89
CA LEU A 801 -23.81 31.98 9.89
C LEU A 801 -23.78 30.55 10.46
N HIS A 802 -23.38 30.39 11.73
CA HIS A 802 -23.43 29.10 12.42
C HIS A 802 -24.86 28.58 12.60
N LEU A 803 -25.82 29.43 12.94
CA LEU A 803 -27.23 29.07 13.09
C LEU A 803 -27.87 28.68 11.74
N LEU A 804 -27.57 29.44 10.68
CA LEU A 804 -27.96 29.17 9.30
C LEU A 804 -27.46 27.78 8.85
N LEU A 805 -26.16 27.49 9.07
CA LEU A 805 -25.55 26.19 8.73
C LEU A 805 -26.04 25.03 9.60
N SER A 806 -26.53 25.32 10.80
CA SER A 806 -27.09 24.33 11.72
C SER A 806 -28.57 24.03 11.44
N GLY A 807 -29.20 24.73 10.49
CA GLY A 807 -30.61 24.54 10.12
C GLY A 807 -31.61 25.00 11.19
N ILE A 808 -31.19 25.92 12.06
CA ILE A 808 -32.01 26.49 13.13
C ILE A 808 -32.24 27.97 12.77
N GLU A 809 -33.23 28.26 11.92
CA GLU A 809 -33.65 29.65 11.69
C GLU A 809 -35.16 29.84 11.95
N ASN A 810 -35.47 31.00 12.54
CA ASN A 810 -36.80 31.62 12.59
C ASN A 810 -36.97 32.52 11.37
#